data_AF-D7D9H0-F1
#
_entry.id   AF-D7D9H0-F1
#
_cell.length_a   1.000
_cell.length_b   1.000
_cell.length_c   1.000
_cell.angle_alpha   90.00
_cell.angle_beta   90.00
_cell.angle_gamma   90.00
#
_symmetry.space_group_name_H-M   'P 1'
#
loop_
_entity.id
_entity.type
_entity.pdbx_description
1 polymer ?
#
loop_
_entity_poly.entity_id
_entity_poly.type
_entity_poly.pdbx_seq_one_letter_code
_entity_poly.pdbx_strand_id
1 'polypeptide(L)'
;MDIKVFLTGYSHIDTEWLWPLEESLRVVNETFSQIINLMEKHSDLYFIMGSSLYYEYIEKNNNALFDKIKGFVEKGRWELAGGFIEFDANMPSGESIIRQLVMSQKYFYQRFNRYAEILFLPDSFGFPSSLPQLLGKSGIKYFVTSKLRWNDANDFPYHIFIWRGNDDSKVLGYITPLDYNEFLTNYERIIYAVQEQLRKQLIPALLIIYGKGDHGGGIDEDTINNIIEWRRSKRDIIAITPSRVREYFKYVEKHYNNKIPIYTGELYLEFHRGTYTVGSYIKKLNRINEELLLSIEKLYTILNILYNTEYPSIIEKLWRLLLINQGHDALSATLSPDVYIEVRTRAYVLFKQLSKLYRRGLEKILEKINGKYVLFNPNGFPLTTYVRIHGNINGVYQDLGDNEKLVYVRNIPPLGFRVIGKFNDSPSDTVEINEDRDFIFLENNYLKIIIDKKKCLITSIFDKRFNLNIIRKPIRLRIYNDLPMPTRGRLYAAGLFDAWETYYLDGINKYLHKDPEPVGVEIKHRGPLYASVKCRYIYKQLFNRGYADISAEIGLYADKPYVEIYLDIIWKTKHKMLKLLIPLNINSETAVFEAPYGVTIRKDPLRTSDPFDKAKYEAPGHSWVDISNGEFGVSIITDSKYGYSWMNGIIGVSLLRSPLFPVREAYTGYVDIYKHIQNKMFDLIFLKFKGLIRKILNSLLMINTYLSYLRYSKKLLYMDQGRRTARIWIYPHKGTYVEGKTYHVARELSTIHIIGYKNSSAMKNINFSMMSVEPDDIAITTITQVEPYKILLRAYNPVNKTITACLRTSFRYSEAYETDFLGNMLGYLEEDNGCIKLSFKPYEVKTIIFQNR
;
A
#
# COMPACT_ATOMS: atom_id res chain seq x y z
N MET A 1 6.90 38.83 -19.99
CA MET A 1 5.92 37.92 -19.38
C MET A 1 5.88 38.28 -17.91
N ASP A 2 4.70 38.62 -17.38
CA ASP A 2 4.55 38.89 -15.95
C ASP A 2 4.56 37.56 -15.19
N ILE A 3 5.71 37.21 -14.63
CA ILE A 3 5.91 35.96 -13.88
C ILE A 3 5.31 36.13 -12.48
N LYS A 4 4.48 35.18 -12.06
CA LYS A 4 3.82 35.20 -10.76
C LYS A 4 4.28 34.05 -9.87
N VAL A 5 4.84 34.40 -8.71
CA VAL A 5 5.33 33.43 -7.72
C VAL A 5 4.40 33.45 -6.53
N PHE A 6 3.75 32.32 -6.26
CA PHE A 6 2.93 32.10 -5.08
C PHE A 6 3.79 31.47 -3.99
N LEU A 7 3.71 32.00 -2.77
CA LEU A 7 4.46 31.48 -1.62
C LEU A 7 3.50 31.03 -0.53
N THR A 8 3.68 29.82 -0.01
CA THR A 8 2.92 29.31 1.14
C THR A 8 3.83 28.62 2.14
N GLY A 9 3.64 28.94 3.41
CA GLY A 9 4.36 28.31 4.51
C GLY A 9 3.85 26.89 4.79
N TYR A 10 4.74 25.97 5.14
CA TYR A 10 4.43 24.58 5.53
C TYR A 10 5.50 24.08 6.50
N SER A 11 5.14 23.12 7.35
CA SER A 11 6.10 22.43 8.21
C SER A 11 5.87 20.92 8.15
N HIS A 12 6.78 20.19 7.52
CA HIS A 12 6.69 18.74 7.44
C HIS A 12 6.96 18.10 8.80
N ILE A 13 6.12 17.14 9.20
CA ILE A 13 6.29 16.37 10.42
C ILE A 13 6.07 14.90 10.08
N ASP A 14 7.11 14.07 10.15
CA ASP A 14 6.91 12.63 10.05
C ASP A 14 6.15 12.16 11.29
N THR A 15 5.04 11.46 11.07
CA THR A 15 4.22 10.94 12.17
C THR A 15 5.06 10.01 13.05
N GLU A 16 5.84 9.12 12.44
CA GLU A 16 6.80 8.21 13.07
C GLU A 16 7.94 7.95 12.09
N TRP A 17 9.18 8.18 12.52
CA TRP A 17 10.36 7.92 11.68
C TRP A 17 11.59 7.49 12.48
N LEU A 18 12.43 8.46 12.86
CA LEU A 18 13.59 8.28 13.75
C LEU A 18 13.25 8.58 15.21
N TRP A 19 11.99 8.91 15.46
CA TRP A 19 11.36 9.27 16.71
C TRP A 19 9.98 8.62 16.81
N PRO A 20 9.50 8.33 18.03
CA PRO A 20 8.19 7.73 18.27
C PRO A 20 7.05 8.73 18.06
N LEU A 21 5.83 8.21 17.93
CA LEU A 21 4.62 9.03 17.72
C LEU A 21 4.46 10.14 18.77
N GLU A 22 4.70 9.82 20.04
CA GLU A 22 4.54 10.76 21.15
C GLU A 22 5.53 11.94 21.08
N GLU A 23 6.70 11.75 20.49
CA GLU A 23 7.64 12.86 20.22
C GLU A 23 7.10 13.77 19.12
N SER A 24 6.62 13.21 18.01
CA SER A 24 5.99 13.97 16.92
C SER A 24 4.81 14.81 17.40
N LEU A 25 3.95 14.25 18.25
CA LEU A 25 2.78 14.97 18.78
C LEU A 25 3.19 16.16 19.67
N ARG A 26 4.26 16.04 20.46
CA ARG A 26 4.82 17.17 21.22
C ARG A 26 5.40 18.25 20.28
N VAL A 27 6.14 17.82 19.25
CA VAL A 27 6.69 18.71 18.21
C VAL A 27 5.59 19.46 17.47
N VAL A 28 4.45 18.84 17.20
CA VAL A 28 3.27 19.49 16.60
C VAL A 28 2.83 20.67 17.45
N ASN A 29 2.73 20.50 18.78
CA ASN A 29 2.31 21.58 19.67
C ASN A 29 3.28 22.77 19.65
N GLU A 30 4.58 22.51 19.69
CA GLU A 30 5.60 23.54 19.60
C GLU A 30 5.58 24.25 18.25
N THR A 31 5.52 23.48 17.16
CA THR A 31 5.49 23.98 15.78
C THR A 31 4.27 24.88 15.56
N PHE A 32 3.09 24.42 15.95
CA PHE A 32 1.85 25.19 15.76
C PHE A 32 1.87 26.47 16.61
N SER A 33 2.40 26.42 17.83
CA SER A 33 2.57 27.61 18.67
C SER A 33 3.48 28.66 18.01
N GLN A 34 4.62 28.22 17.45
CA GLN A 34 5.54 29.10 16.74
C GLN A 34 4.89 29.75 15.51
N ILE A 35 4.19 28.96 14.69
CA ILE A 35 3.49 29.49 13.51
C ILE A 35 2.42 30.50 13.90
N ILE A 36 1.62 30.21 14.93
CA ILE A 36 0.58 31.13 15.41
C ILE A 36 1.19 32.46 15.87
N ASN A 37 2.28 32.42 16.65
CA ASN A 37 2.99 33.63 17.08
C ASN A 37 3.49 34.46 15.88
N LEU A 38 3.99 33.81 14.82
CA LEU A 38 4.40 34.49 13.59
C LEU A 38 3.20 35.07 12.83
N MET A 39 2.08 34.36 12.76
CA MET A 39 0.87 34.82 12.08
C MET A 39 0.21 36.02 12.78
N GLU A 40 0.34 36.11 14.11
CA GLU A 40 -0.08 37.28 14.91
C GLU A 40 0.78 38.52 14.60
N LYS A 41 2.08 38.34 14.39
CA LYS A 41 3.02 39.44 14.04
C LYS A 41 2.94 39.86 12.57
N HIS A 42 2.77 38.91 11.65
CA HIS A 42 2.91 39.12 10.21
C HIS A 42 1.59 38.86 9.50
N SER A 43 0.87 39.90 9.06
CA SER A 43 -0.44 39.78 8.41
C SER A 43 -0.43 39.01 7.09
N ASP A 44 0.71 39.00 6.40
CA ASP A 44 0.89 38.39 5.08
C ASP A 44 1.41 36.95 5.13
N LEU A 45 1.50 36.34 6.31
CA LEU A 45 1.84 34.92 6.45
C LEU A 45 0.62 34.03 6.18
N TYR A 46 0.76 33.13 5.21
CA TYR A 46 -0.17 32.04 4.90
C TYR A 46 0.50 30.70 5.15
N PHE A 47 -0.21 29.78 5.78
CA PHE A 47 0.29 28.48 6.19
C PHE A 47 -0.67 27.38 5.76
N ILE A 48 -0.15 26.23 5.33
CA ILE A 48 -0.94 25.03 5.06
C ILE A 48 -0.45 23.90 5.97
N MET A 49 -1.38 23.09 6.47
CA MET A 49 -1.04 21.92 7.29
C MET A 49 -2.06 20.79 7.11
N GLY A 50 -1.54 19.59 6.87
CA GLY A 50 -2.31 18.35 6.75
C GLY A 50 -2.46 17.59 8.07
N SER A 51 -2.82 16.31 7.97
CA SER A 51 -2.90 15.35 9.08
C SER A 51 -3.86 15.76 10.18
N SER A 52 -5.14 15.40 10.05
CA SER A 52 -6.16 15.73 11.07
C SER A 52 -5.82 15.18 12.47
N LEU A 53 -4.99 14.13 12.57
CA LEU A 53 -4.43 13.62 13.84
C LEU A 53 -3.76 14.72 14.68
N TYR A 54 -3.06 15.66 14.03
CA TYR A 54 -2.35 16.73 14.73
C TYR A 54 -3.32 17.72 15.37
N TYR A 55 -4.37 18.09 14.66
CA TYR A 55 -5.41 18.97 15.18
C TYR A 55 -6.17 18.32 16.33
N GLU A 56 -6.49 17.03 16.22
CA GLU A 56 -7.11 16.27 17.30
C GLU A 56 -6.25 16.25 18.58
N TYR A 57 -4.94 16.09 18.43
CA TYR A 57 -4.01 16.14 19.55
C TYR A 57 -4.00 17.53 20.20
N ILE A 58 -3.99 18.60 19.41
CA ILE A 58 -3.96 19.98 19.91
C ILE A 58 -5.29 20.35 20.57
N GLU A 59 -6.43 19.99 19.99
CA GLU A 59 -7.75 20.16 20.61
C GLU A 59 -7.80 19.52 21.99
N LYS A 60 -7.24 18.31 22.14
CA LYS A 60 -7.27 17.58 23.39
C LYS A 60 -6.30 18.12 24.45
N ASN A 61 -5.12 18.58 24.06
CA ASN A 61 -4.03 18.90 25.00
C ASN A 61 -3.74 20.40 25.14
N ASN A 62 -4.16 21.24 24.20
CA ASN A 62 -3.91 22.68 24.20
C ASN A 62 -5.05 23.44 23.50
N ASN A 63 -6.22 23.47 24.14
CA ASN A 63 -7.43 24.08 23.57
C ASN A 63 -7.26 25.57 23.23
N ALA A 64 -6.47 26.32 24.01
CA ALA A 64 -6.20 27.73 23.72
C ALA A 64 -5.48 27.92 22.38
N LEU A 65 -4.51 27.05 22.07
CA LEU A 65 -3.84 27.05 20.77
C LEU A 65 -4.80 26.62 19.65
N PHE A 66 -5.64 25.61 19.91
CA PHE A 66 -6.66 25.16 18.97
C PHE A 66 -7.62 26.29 18.57
N ASP A 67 -8.10 27.07 19.54
CA ASP A 67 -9.00 28.21 19.30
C ASP A 67 -8.33 29.28 18.43
N LYS A 68 -7.04 29.56 18.66
CA LYS A 68 -6.25 30.46 17.80
C LYS A 68 -6.14 29.93 16.37
N ILE A 69 -5.83 28.63 16.21
CA ILE A 69 -5.76 27.98 14.88
C ILE A 69 -7.10 28.13 14.18
N LYS A 70 -8.21 27.83 14.85
CA LYS A 70 -9.56 27.97 14.31
C LYS A 70 -9.81 29.40 13.81
N GLY A 71 -9.43 30.41 14.59
CA GLY A 71 -9.53 31.82 14.18
C GLY A 71 -8.71 32.15 12.90
N PHE A 72 -7.52 31.56 12.72
CA PHE A 72 -6.74 31.75 11.49
C PHE A 72 -7.26 30.94 10.30
N VAL A 73 -7.89 29.79 10.54
CA VAL A 73 -8.61 29.02 9.52
C VAL A 73 -9.81 29.84 9.01
N GLU A 74 -10.60 30.43 9.91
CA GLU A 74 -11.74 31.29 9.57
C GLU A 74 -11.31 32.48 8.71
N LYS A 75 -10.24 33.18 9.14
CA LYS A 75 -9.57 34.26 8.37
C LYS A 75 -8.96 33.79 7.05
N GLY A 76 -8.86 32.48 6.82
CA GLY A 76 -8.35 31.89 5.58
C GLY A 76 -6.84 32.07 5.40
N ARG A 77 -6.10 32.23 6.49
CA ARG A 77 -4.63 32.33 6.52
C ARG A 77 -3.97 31.01 6.94
N TRP A 78 -4.71 30.14 7.62
CA TRP A 78 -4.34 28.74 7.88
C TRP A 78 -5.22 27.84 6.99
N GLU A 79 -4.60 27.15 6.04
CA GLU A 79 -5.25 26.26 5.08
C GLU A 79 -5.14 24.79 5.54
N LEU A 80 -6.24 24.06 5.41
CA LEU A 80 -6.32 22.66 5.77
C LEU A 80 -5.98 21.80 4.55
N ALA A 81 -5.08 20.82 4.72
CA ALA A 81 -4.85 19.75 3.76
C ALA A 81 -5.45 18.44 4.27
N GLY A 82 -6.01 17.63 3.37
CA GLY A 82 -6.68 16.36 3.68
C GLY A 82 -5.69 15.26 4.08
N GLY A 83 -6.24 14.16 4.59
CA GLY A 83 -5.50 13.01 5.11
C GLY A 83 -5.50 12.99 6.65
N PHE A 84 -5.79 11.82 7.21
CA PHE A 84 -5.74 11.63 8.67
C PHE A 84 -4.29 11.70 9.17
N ILE A 85 -3.37 11.14 8.39
CA ILE A 85 -1.93 11.36 8.42
C ILE A 85 -1.37 11.40 6.99
N GLU A 86 -0.08 11.67 6.80
CA GLU A 86 0.62 11.47 5.54
C GLU A 86 0.95 9.98 5.31
N PHE A 87 0.15 9.31 4.48
CA PHE A 87 0.14 7.85 4.31
C PHE A 87 0.94 7.36 3.09
N ASP A 88 1.33 6.08 3.11
CA ASP A 88 1.80 5.37 1.90
C ASP A 88 0.62 5.14 0.93
N ALA A 89 0.79 5.44 -0.35
CA ALA A 89 -0.31 5.35 -1.31
C ALA A 89 -0.37 4.02 -2.09
N ASN A 90 0.62 3.13 -1.97
CA ASN A 90 0.73 1.91 -2.79
C ASN A 90 0.27 0.65 -2.06
N MET A 91 0.66 0.51 -0.78
CA MET A 91 0.49 -0.71 -0.01
C MET A 91 -0.84 -0.81 0.75
N PRO A 92 -1.43 0.27 1.29
CA PRO A 92 -2.76 0.20 1.89
C PRO A 92 -3.84 -0.19 0.87
N SER A 93 -4.87 -0.88 1.34
CA SER A 93 -6.05 -1.17 0.54
C SER A 93 -6.79 0.11 0.14
N GLY A 94 -7.60 0.02 -0.93
CA GLY A 94 -8.43 1.15 -1.37
C GLY A 94 -9.37 1.67 -0.28
N GLU A 95 -9.90 0.78 0.56
CA GLU A 95 -10.74 1.19 1.69
C GLU A 95 -9.94 1.95 2.75
N SER A 96 -8.73 1.50 3.10
CA SER A 96 -7.85 2.23 4.03
C SER A 96 -7.53 3.65 3.54
N ILE A 97 -7.23 3.82 2.24
CA ILE A 97 -7.00 5.15 1.65
C ILE A 97 -8.25 6.03 1.80
N ILE A 98 -9.44 5.50 1.52
CA ILE A 98 -10.67 6.28 1.72
C ILE A 98 -10.87 6.61 3.20
N ARG A 99 -10.56 5.70 4.13
CA ARG A 99 -10.66 5.98 5.57
C ARG A 99 -9.69 7.08 6.00
N GLN A 100 -8.46 7.13 5.47
CA GLN A 100 -7.54 8.25 5.69
C GLN A 100 -8.18 9.59 5.29
N LEU A 101 -8.82 9.64 4.12
CA LEU A 101 -9.41 10.87 3.59
C LEU A 101 -10.69 11.24 4.35
N VAL A 102 -11.65 10.33 4.45
CA VAL A 102 -12.96 10.59 5.07
C VAL A 102 -12.85 10.90 6.55
N MET A 103 -11.97 10.23 7.31
CA MET A 103 -11.75 10.58 8.72
C MET A 103 -11.26 12.02 8.87
N SER A 104 -10.32 12.45 8.02
CA SER A 104 -9.84 13.83 8.03
C SER A 104 -10.93 14.84 7.66
N GLN A 105 -11.70 14.54 6.62
CA GLN A 105 -12.76 15.43 6.12
C GLN A 105 -13.89 15.57 7.15
N LYS A 106 -14.29 14.46 7.79
CA LYS A 106 -15.28 14.47 8.88
C LYS A 106 -14.80 15.33 10.05
N TYR A 107 -13.54 15.16 10.48
CA TYR A 107 -12.98 15.96 11.55
C TYR A 107 -12.95 17.46 11.19
N PHE A 108 -12.44 17.81 10.02
CA PHE A 108 -12.34 19.20 9.59
C PHE A 108 -13.70 19.87 9.43
N TYR A 109 -14.68 19.17 8.85
CA TYR A 109 -16.03 19.70 8.73
C TYR A 109 -16.65 19.97 10.10
N GLN A 110 -16.53 19.04 11.04
CA GLN A 110 -17.11 19.20 12.38
C GLN A 110 -16.48 20.33 13.20
N ARG A 111 -15.19 20.63 13.02
CA ARG A 111 -14.46 21.63 13.84
C ARG A 111 -14.29 22.99 13.18
N PHE A 112 -14.15 23.00 11.86
CA PHE A 112 -13.85 24.21 11.09
C PHE A 112 -14.95 24.56 10.07
N ASN A 113 -16.00 23.74 9.95
CA ASN A 113 -17.07 23.90 8.97
C ASN A 113 -16.55 24.01 7.52
N ARG A 114 -15.47 23.28 7.23
CA ARG A 114 -14.77 23.29 5.94
C ARG A 114 -14.19 21.92 5.62
N TYR A 115 -14.29 21.52 4.37
CA TYR A 115 -13.52 20.41 3.81
C TYR A 115 -12.17 20.90 3.29
N ALA A 116 -11.17 20.04 3.34
CA ALA A 116 -9.90 20.28 2.66
C ALA A 116 -10.07 19.97 1.16
N GLU A 117 -9.62 20.88 0.28
CA GLU A 117 -9.65 20.68 -1.18
C GLU A 117 -8.29 20.17 -1.73
N ILE A 118 -7.27 20.12 -0.87
CA ILE A 118 -5.89 19.77 -1.23
C ILE A 118 -5.48 18.52 -0.46
N LEU A 119 -4.91 17.53 -1.12
CA LEU A 119 -4.11 16.50 -0.47
C LEU A 119 -2.63 16.81 -0.73
N PHE A 120 -1.85 16.91 0.34
CA PHE A 120 -0.42 17.13 0.26
C PHE A 120 0.29 15.88 0.79
N LEU A 121 0.94 15.13 -0.12
CA LEU A 121 1.79 13.98 0.20
C LEU A 121 3.19 14.25 -0.34
N PRO A 122 3.97 15.14 0.32
CA PRO A 122 5.30 15.52 -0.16
C PRO A 122 6.24 14.32 -0.18
N ASP A 123 6.22 13.47 0.86
CA ASP A 123 7.23 12.44 1.05
C ASP A 123 6.80 10.99 0.79
N SER A 124 5.55 10.74 0.37
CA SER A 124 5.08 9.38 0.06
C SER A 124 5.76 8.77 -1.18
N PHE A 125 6.05 7.46 -1.13
CA PHE A 125 6.91 6.78 -2.10
C PHE A 125 6.17 6.28 -3.35
N GLY A 126 5.73 7.21 -4.19
CA GLY A 126 5.01 6.93 -5.45
C GLY A 126 3.50 6.78 -5.26
N PHE A 127 2.75 6.82 -6.36
CA PHE A 127 1.28 6.89 -6.30
C PHE A 127 0.57 6.05 -7.39
N PRO A 128 -0.43 5.22 -7.03
CA PRO A 128 -1.11 4.35 -7.98
C PRO A 128 -2.06 5.13 -8.89
N SER A 129 -2.33 4.57 -10.07
CA SER A 129 -3.24 5.15 -11.08
C SER A 129 -4.69 5.28 -10.63
N SER A 130 -5.11 4.58 -9.57
CA SER A 130 -6.47 4.64 -9.03
C SER A 130 -6.71 5.82 -8.08
N LEU A 131 -5.64 6.47 -7.59
CA LEU A 131 -5.74 7.51 -6.57
C LEU A 131 -6.62 8.71 -7.00
N PRO A 132 -6.58 9.23 -8.25
CA PRO A 132 -7.40 10.36 -8.68
C PRO A 132 -8.90 10.23 -8.36
N GLN A 133 -9.50 9.07 -8.60
CA GLN A 133 -10.91 8.82 -8.26
C GLN A 133 -11.15 8.92 -6.75
N LEU A 134 -10.25 8.35 -5.95
CA LEU A 134 -10.39 8.33 -4.50
C LEU A 134 -10.30 9.74 -3.91
N LEU A 135 -9.41 10.56 -4.48
CA LEU A 135 -9.27 11.97 -4.14
C LEU A 135 -10.53 12.75 -4.51
N GLY A 136 -10.96 12.69 -5.78
CA GLY A 136 -12.12 13.44 -6.27
C GLY A 136 -13.39 13.11 -5.49
N LYS A 137 -13.69 11.83 -5.25
CA LYS A 137 -14.86 11.38 -4.48
C LYS A 137 -14.77 11.70 -2.98
N SER A 138 -13.59 12.10 -2.48
CA SER A 138 -13.39 12.59 -1.09
C SER A 138 -13.35 14.12 -0.99
N GLY A 139 -13.73 14.85 -2.06
CA GLY A 139 -13.73 16.30 -2.09
C GLY A 139 -12.36 16.95 -2.36
N ILE A 140 -11.32 16.17 -2.64
CA ILE A 140 -9.98 16.67 -2.97
C ILE A 140 -9.93 17.01 -4.47
N LYS A 141 -9.53 18.24 -4.78
CA LYS A 141 -9.42 18.78 -6.15
C LYS A 141 -7.98 18.87 -6.60
N TYR A 142 -7.08 19.14 -5.66
CA TYR A 142 -5.67 19.41 -5.92
C TYR A 142 -4.80 18.39 -5.19
N PHE A 143 -3.82 17.82 -5.90
CA PHE A 143 -2.85 16.88 -5.36
C PHE A 143 -1.46 17.51 -5.44
N VAL A 144 -0.73 17.54 -4.32
CA VAL A 144 0.62 18.10 -4.25
C VAL A 144 1.60 17.04 -3.75
N THR A 145 2.76 16.94 -4.40
CA THR A 145 3.88 16.09 -3.96
C THR A 145 5.23 16.73 -4.31
N SER A 146 6.32 16.25 -3.72
CA SER A 146 7.70 16.63 -4.07
C SER A 146 8.54 15.41 -4.48
N LYS A 147 8.13 14.19 -4.06
CA LYS A 147 8.98 13.00 -4.11
C LYS A 147 9.42 12.58 -5.50
N LEU A 148 8.63 12.82 -6.54
CA LEU A 148 9.02 12.48 -7.92
C LEU A 148 10.26 13.24 -8.45
N ARG A 149 10.69 14.31 -7.76
CA ARG A 149 11.99 14.97 -8.06
C ARG A 149 13.19 14.08 -7.72
N TRP A 150 12.98 13.04 -6.91
CA TRP A 150 14.00 12.09 -6.48
C TRP A 150 14.19 10.92 -7.45
N ASN A 151 13.51 10.94 -8.61
CA ASN A 151 13.73 9.93 -9.63
C ASN A 151 15.21 9.86 -10.03
N ASP A 152 15.78 8.66 -9.97
CA ASP A 152 17.21 8.46 -10.15
C ASP A 152 17.62 8.39 -11.62
N ALA A 153 16.73 7.94 -12.51
CA ALA A 153 16.96 7.81 -13.95
C ALA A 153 16.37 8.98 -14.75
N ASN A 154 15.08 9.28 -14.56
CA ASN A 154 14.34 10.23 -15.41
C ASN A 154 13.89 11.50 -14.69
N ASP A 155 13.85 12.62 -15.41
CA ASP A 155 13.21 13.85 -14.90
C ASP A 155 11.71 13.76 -15.21
N PHE A 156 10.85 13.89 -14.20
CA PHE A 156 9.41 13.93 -14.46
C PHE A 156 9.07 15.19 -15.28
N PRO A 157 8.28 15.08 -16.37
CA PRO A 157 8.19 16.13 -17.38
C PRO A 157 7.42 17.39 -16.97
N TYR A 158 6.58 17.33 -15.93
CA TYR A 158 5.66 18.41 -15.58
C TYR A 158 5.76 18.85 -14.13
N HIS A 159 5.56 20.13 -13.85
CA HIS A 159 5.28 20.63 -12.51
C HIS A 159 3.78 20.68 -12.24
N ILE A 160 2.96 21.11 -13.21
CA ILE A 160 1.49 21.12 -13.09
C ILE A 160 0.86 20.30 -14.22
N PHE A 161 -0.08 19.42 -13.88
CA PHE A 161 -0.68 18.49 -14.84
C PHE A 161 -2.06 18.01 -14.37
N ILE A 162 -2.95 17.70 -15.30
CA ILE A 162 -4.18 16.99 -15.01
C ILE A 162 -3.82 15.51 -14.84
N TRP A 163 -3.92 15.00 -13.61
CA TRP A 163 -3.69 13.59 -13.33
C TRP A 163 -4.96 12.79 -13.57
N ARG A 164 -4.94 11.97 -14.60
CA ARG A 164 -6.05 11.09 -14.99
C ARG A 164 -5.82 9.67 -14.49
N GLY A 165 -6.79 9.17 -13.73
CA GLY A 165 -6.81 7.80 -13.22
C GLY A 165 -7.23 6.77 -14.26
N ASN A 166 -7.20 5.50 -13.87
CA ASN A 166 -7.61 4.38 -14.73
C ASN A 166 -9.12 4.30 -14.99
N ASP A 167 -9.94 4.97 -14.20
CA ASP A 167 -11.40 5.12 -14.34
C ASP A 167 -11.79 6.43 -15.08
N ASP A 168 -10.81 7.14 -15.65
CA ASP A 168 -10.93 8.48 -16.25
C ASP A 168 -11.19 9.64 -15.28
N SER A 169 -11.27 9.41 -13.96
CA SER A 169 -11.33 10.50 -12.97
C SER A 169 -10.08 11.39 -13.04
N LYS A 170 -10.25 12.67 -12.74
CA LYS A 170 -9.20 13.69 -12.87
C LYS A 170 -9.06 14.53 -11.61
N VAL A 171 -7.82 14.79 -11.21
CA VAL A 171 -7.45 15.82 -10.24
C VAL A 171 -6.30 16.65 -10.80
N LEU A 172 -6.13 17.87 -10.32
CA LEU A 172 -5.01 18.71 -10.75
C LEU A 172 -3.80 18.43 -9.85
N GLY A 173 -2.77 17.83 -10.44
CA GLY A 173 -1.52 17.45 -9.78
C GLY A 173 -0.46 18.55 -9.87
N TYR A 174 0.30 18.71 -8.79
CA TYR A 174 1.45 19.61 -8.72
C TYR A 174 2.67 18.93 -8.09
N ILE A 175 3.81 19.03 -8.77
CA ILE A 175 5.13 18.68 -8.25
C ILE A 175 5.90 19.97 -8.06
N THR A 176 6.29 20.27 -6.82
CA THR A 176 6.99 21.51 -6.49
C THR A 176 8.29 21.65 -7.31
N PRO A 177 8.64 22.85 -7.82
CA PRO A 177 9.90 23.05 -8.55
C PRO A 177 11.11 22.97 -7.63
N LEU A 178 10.91 23.35 -6.37
CA LEU A 178 11.87 23.27 -5.28
C LEU A 178 11.51 22.17 -4.28
N ASP A 179 12.26 22.04 -3.20
CA ASP A 179 11.93 21.15 -2.08
C ASP A 179 10.64 21.62 -1.37
N TYR A 180 10.09 20.79 -0.50
CA TYR A 180 8.93 21.13 0.33
C TYR A 180 9.33 21.82 1.65
N ASN A 181 10.63 21.85 1.95
CA ASN A 181 11.25 22.48 3.13
C ASN A 181 12.24 23.60 2.71
N GLU A 182 11.85 24.47 1.77
CA GLU A 182 12.77 25.49 1.29
C GLU A 182 13.00 26.61 2.31
N PHE A 183 14.27 26.97 2.47
CA PHE A 183 14.69 28.17 3.17
C PHE A 183 14.87 29.30 2.16
N LEU A 184 13.97 30.28 2.19
CA LEU A 184 14.05 31.45 1.32
C LEU A 184 14.98 32.50 1.95
N THR A 185 16.26 32.16 2.05
CA THR A 185 17.33 33.04 2.56
C THR A 185 17.87 33.98 1.48
N ASN A 186 17.69 33.65 0.20
CA ASN A 186 18.18 34.44 -0.93
C ASN A 186 17.17 34.46 -2.09
N TYR A 187 16.96 35.64 -2.69
CA TYR A 187 16.07 35.86 -3.83
C TYR A 187 16.40 34.97 -5.05
N GLU A 188 17.67 34.59 -5.23
CA GLU A 188 18.08 33.72 -6.34
C GLU A 188 17.44 32.32 -6.29
N ARG A 189 16.95 31.88 -5.12
CA ARG A 189 16.14 30.66 -5.01
C ARG A 189 14.82 30.77 -5.78
N ILE A 190 14.20 31.95 -5.74
CA ILE A 190 12.96 32.24 -6.48
C ILE A 190 13.25 32.25 -7.98
N ILE A 191 14.36 32.87 -8.39
CA ILE A 191 14.78 32.88 -9.80
C ILE A 191 15.05 31.46 -10.31
N TYR A 192 15.74 30.64 -9.53
CA TYR A 192 15.98 29.24 -9.88
C TYR A 192 14.67 28.45 -10.02
N ALA A 193 13.71 28.62 -9.09
CA ALA A 193 12.40 27.99 -9.18
C ALA A 193 11.64 28.39 -10.46
N VAL A 194 11.70 29.68 -10.82
CA VAL A 194 11.12 30.21 -12.05
C VAL A 194 11.78 29.59 -13.28
N GLN A 195 13.10 29.47 -13.29
CA GLN A 195 13.83 28.84 -14.38
C GLN A 195 13.46 27.36 -14.51
N GLU A 196 13.36 26.62 -13.40
CA GLU A 196 12.93 25.21 -13.42
C GLU A 196 11.49 25.06 -13.92
N GLN A 197 10.57 25.93 -13.47
CA GLN A 197 9.20 25.97 -13.97
C GLN A 197 9.17 26.19 -15.49
N LEU A 198 9.85 27.23 -15.98
CA LEU A 198 9.86 27.61 -17.39
C LEU A 198 10.63 26.63 -18.27
N ARG A 199 11.61 25.90 -17.71
CA ARG A 199 12.34 24.82 -18.38
C ARG A 199 11.41 23.66 -18.73
N LYS A 200 10.46 23.32 -17.86
CA LYS A 200 9.52 22.21 -18.09
C LYS A 200 8.24 22.66 -18.79
N GLN A 201 7.71 23.82 -18.44
CA GLN A 201 6.40 24.29 -18.92
C GLN A 201 6.37 25.80 -19.11
N LEU A 202 5.87 26.27 -20.26
CA LEU A 202 5.67 27.69 -20.58
C LEU A 202 4.43 28.28 -19.87
N ILE A 203 4.36 28.07 -18.55
CA ILE A 203 3.37 28.59 -17.62
C ILE A 203 4.14 29.49 -16.64
N PRO A 204 4.07 30.83 -16.79
CA PRO A 204 4.84 31.77 -15.96
C PRO A 204 4.18 31.98 -14.58
N ALA A 205 3.77 30.87 -13.94
CA ALA A 205 3.17 30.84 -12.62
C ALA A 205 3.63 29.58 -11.89
N LEU A 206 4.09 29.74 -10.65
CA LEU A 206 4.54 28.64 -9.80
C LEU A 206 4.18 28.88 -8.34
N LEU A 207 4.11 27.80 -7.59
CA LEU A 207 3.98 27.75 -6.14
C LEU A 207 5.29 27.26 -5.52
N ILE A 208 5.79 28.01 -4.56
CA ILE A 208 6.92 27.60 -3.70
C ILE A 208 6.38 27.37 -2.30
N ILE A 209 6.69 26.19 -1.77
CA ILE A 209 6.42 25.82 -0.39
C ILE A 209 7.69 26.07 0.42
N TYR A 210 7.58 26.80 1.54
CA TYR A 210 8.74 27.16 2.37
C TYR A 210 8.49 26.84 3.85
N GLY A 211 9.57 26.53 4.57
CA GLY A 211 9.54 26.21 5.98
C GLY A 211 10.55 25.13 6.39
N LYS A 212 10.41 24.62 7.61
CA LYS A 212 11.27 23.56 8.19
C LYS A 212 10.53 22.23 8.17
N GLY A 213 11.25 21.12 8.04
CA GLY A 213 10.59 19.82 7.95
C GLY A 213 11.31 18.64 8.58
N ASP A 214 10.81 17.47 8.20
CA ASP A 214 11.01 16.13 8.75
C ASP A 214 10.58 16.03 10.22
N HIS A 215 11.19 16.81 11.12
CA HIS A 215 10.84 16.83 12.55
C HIS A 215 10.18 18.15 12.99
N GLY A 216 9.36 18.75 12.12
CA GLY A 216 8.68 20.02 12.39
C GLY A 216 9.61 21.22 12.55
N GLY A 217 9.11 22.22 13.28
CA GLY A 217 9.75 23.52 13.45
C GLY A 217 9.04 24.65 12.68
N GLY A 218 9.13 25.86 13.22
CA GLY A 218 8.53 27.04 12.62
C GLY A 218 9.28 27.58 11.40
N ILE A 219 8.57 28.40 10.63
CA ILE A 219 9.13 29.26 9.59
C ILE A 219 10.02 30.31 10.27
N ASP A 220 11.25 30.52 9.78
CA ASP A 220 12.11 31.55 10.34
C ASP A 220 11.56 32.95 10.06
N GLU A 221 11.55 33.82 11.07
CA GLU A 221 11.06 35.22 10.93
C GLU A 221 11.83 35.99 9.84
N ASP A 222 13.13 35.70 9.69
CA ASP A 222 13.97 36.23 8.60
C ASP A 222 13.46 35.86 7.21
N THR A 223 12.92 34.65 7.03
CA THR A 223 12.33 34.24 5.74
C THR A 223 11.12 35.13 5.41
N ILE A 224 10.30 35.47 6.40
CA ILE A 224 9.15 36.35 6.22
C ILE A 224 9.61 37.77 5.88
N ASN A 225 10.61 38.29 6.60
CA ASN A 225 11.18 39.61 6.36
C ASN A 225 11.80 39.72 4.95
N ASN A 226 12.53 38.69 4.50
CA ASN A 226 13.06 38.60 3.15
C ASN A 226 11.95 38.66 2.10
N ILE A 227 10.87 37.89 2.28
CA ILE A 227 9.72 37.90 1.37
C ILE A 227 9.09 39.30 1.29
N ILE A 228 8.91 39.97 2.43
CA ILE A 228 8.38 41.34 2.48
C ILE A 228 9.30 42.29 1.71
N GLU A 229 10.61 42.20 1.92
CA GLU A 229 11.59 43.03 1.23
C GLU A 229 11.57 42.80 -0.29
N TRP A 230 11.62 41.55 -0.75
CA TRP A 230 11.65 41.22 -2.17
C TRP A 230 10.36 41.59 -2.88
N ARG A 231 9.21 41.46 -2.23
CA ARG A 231 7.93 41.96 -2.77
C ARG A 231 7.99 43.46 -3.06
N ARG A 232 8.70 44.23 -2.23
CA ARG A 232 8.88 45.67 -2.44
C ARG A 232 9.95 45.96 -3.50
N SER A 233 11.12 45.35 -3.38
CA SER A 233 12.31 45.69 -4.17
C SER A 233 12.38 45.02 -5.55
N LYS A 234 11.63 43.94 -5.78
CA LYS A 234 11.66 43.15 -7.02
C LYS A 234 10.33 43.13 -7.78
N ARG A 235 9.37 43.98 -7.38
CA ARG A 235 8.00 44.04 -7.93
C ARG A 235 7.94 44.22 -9.45
N ASP A 236 8.90 44.94 -10.02
CA ASP A 236 8.95 45.24 -11.45
C ASP A 236 9.58 44.09 -12.27
N ILE A 237 10.10 43.05 -11.60
CA ILE A 237 10.74 41.88 -12.20
C ILE A 237 9.84 40.65 -12.07
N ILE A 238 9.37 40.35 -10.84
CA ILE A 238 8.53 39.19 -10.53
C ILE A 238 7.47 39.58 -9.51
N ALA A 239 6.22 39.16 -9.74
CA ALA A 239 5.13 39.32 -8.81
C ALA A 239 5.16 38.22 -7.73
N ILE A 240 5.80 38.52 -6.59
CA ILE A 240 5.82 37.64 -5.40
C ILE A 240 4.53 37.84 -4.59
N THR A 241 3.79 36.76 -4.37
CA THR A 241 2.47 36.77 -3.72
C THR A 241 2.40 35.70 -2.62
N PRO A 242 2.55 36.07 -1.33
CA PRO A 242 2.16 35.21 -0.22
C PRO A 242 0.68 34.88 -0.34
N SER A 243 0.34 33.59 -0.26
CA SER A 243 -1.00 33.12 -0.58
C SER A 243 -1.30 31.75 0.01
N ARG A 244 -2.56 31.34 -0.09
CA ARG A 244 -2.96 29.94 0.05
C ARG A 244 -2.55 29.13 -1.18
N VAL A 245 -2.30 27.84 -1.00
CA VAL A 245 -2.01 26.91 -2.09
C VAL A 245 -3.16 26.89 -3.10
N ARG A 246 -4.42 26.92 -2.64
CA ARG A 246 -5.58 26.92 -3.55
C ARG A 246 -5.65 28.12 -4.50
N GLU A 247 -5.06 29.27 -4.13
CA GLU A 247 -5.10 30.46 -5.01
C GLU A 247 -4.15 30.31 -6.20
N TYR A 248 -3.04 29.58 -6.04
CA TYR A 248 -2.17 29.21 -7.15
C TYR A 248 -2.94 28.35 -8.16
N PHE A 249 -3.61 27.29 -7.69
CA PHE A 249 -4.35 26.40 -8.58
C PHE A 249 -5.48 27.12 -9.32
N LYS A 250 -6.31 27.89 -8.61
CA LYS A 250 -7.36 28.72 -9.23
C LYS A 250 -6.81 29.69 -10.27
N TYR A 251 -5.64 30.29 -10.01
CA TYR A 251 -4.99 31.18 -10.96
C TYR A 251 -4.54 30.43 -12.22
N VAL A 252 -3.92 29.25 -12.07
CA VAL A 252 -3.49 28.44 -13.22
C VAL A 252 -4.67 27.92 -14.02
N GLU A 253 -5.74 27.45 -13.38
CA GLU A 253 -6.96 27.04 -14.07
C GLU A 253 -7.59 28.21 -14.82
N LYS A 254 -7.68 29.40 -14.21
CA LYS A 254 -8.28 30.56 -14.86
C LYS A 254 -7.49 31.05 -16.08
N HIS A 255 -6.16 31.04 -16.00
CA HIS A 255 -5.30 31.70 -17.00
C HIS A 255 -4.58 30.77 -17.97
N TYR A 256 -4.44 29.49 -17.62
CA TYR A 256 -3.58 28.54 -18.33
C TYR A 256 -4.18 27.14 -18.51
N ASN A 257 -5.49 26.93 -18.27
CA ASN A 257 -6.13 25.61 -18.37
C ASN A 257 -5.81 24.86 -19.69
N ASN A 258 -5.81 25.57 -20.82
CA ASN A 258 -5.50 25.02 -22.14
C ASN A 258 -4.02 24.62 -22.33
N LYS A 259 -3.13 24.98 -21.41
CA LYS A 259 -1.70 24.63 -21.42
C LYS A 259 -1.34 23.52 -20.44
N ILE A 260 -2.29 23.07 -19.60
CA ILE A 260 -2.02 22.04 -18.59
C ILE A 260 -2.04 20.66 -19.28
N PRO A 261 -0.93 19.90 -19.26
CA PRO A 261 -0.87 18.58 -19.89
C PRO A 261 -1.67 17.56 -19.08
N ILE A 262 -2.15 16.51 -19.75
CA ILE A 262 -2.77 15.35 -19.10
C ILE A 262 -1.70 14.27 -18.90
N TYR A 263 -1.51 13.83 -17.67
CA TYR A 263 -0.71 12.64 -17.33
C TYR A 263 -1.65 11.50 -16.95
N THR A 264 -1.50 10.34 -17.59
CA THR A 264 -2.36 9.16 -17.36
C THR A 264 -1.54 8.01 -16.81
N GLY A 265 -2.03 7.38 -15.73
CA GLY A 265 -1.39 6.22 -15.12
C GLY A 265 -0.72 6.54 -13.78
N GLU A 266 0.13 5.62 -13.34
CA GLU A 266 0.82 5.73 -12.05
C GLU A 266 1.88 6.84 -12.06
N LEU A 267 2.05 7.49 -10.92
CA LEU A 267 3.19 8.36 -10.62
C LEU A 267 4.25 7.51 -9.93
N TYR A 268 4.96 6.71 -10.72
CA TYR A 268 5.97 5.79 -10.22
C TYR A 268 7.22 6.54 -9.75
N LEU A 269 7.60 6.32 -8.48
CA LEU A 269 8.86 6.82 -7.94
C LEU A 269 9.99 5.88 -8.37
N GLU A 270 10.94 6.42 -9.11
CA GLU A 270 12.13 5.69 -9.58
C GLU A 270 13.20 5.59 -8.50
N PHE A 271 12.82 5.60 -7.23
CA PHE A 271 13.69 5.49 -6.07
C PHE A 271 12.91 4.86 -4.91
N HIS A 272 13.62 4.44 -3.86
CA HIS A 272 13.04 3.79 -2.67
C HIS A 272 12.25 2.49 -2.98
N ARG A 273 12.67 1.71 -3.98
CA ARG A 273 11.96 0.47 -4.37
C ARG A 273 12.08 -0.66 -3.34
N GLY A 274 13.04 -0.54 -2.43
CA GLY A 274 13.25 -1.47 -1.35
C GLY A 274 12.16 -1.45 -0.27
N THR A 275 11.40 -0.36 -0.19
CA THR A 275 10.30 -0.15 0.77
C THR A 275 9.17 -1.17 0.61
N TYR A 276 8.98 -1.74 -0.58
CA TYR A 276 7.96 -2.76 -0.84
C TYR A 276 8.28 -4.11 -0.17
N THR A 277 9.54 -4.35 0.21
CA THR A 277 10.00 -5.67 0.71
C THR A 277 10.46 -5.64 2.17
N VAL A 278 11.14 -4.58 2.61
CA VAL A 278 11.65 -4.47 3.99
C VAL A 278 10.49 -4.37 5.00
N GLY A 279 10.67 -4.81 6.24
CA GLY A 279 9.61 -4.80 7.26
C GLY A 279 8.50 -5.80 6.96
N SER A 280 8.87 -6.97 6.42
CA SER A 280 7.95 -8.02 5.97
C SER A 280 6.85 -8.37 6.98
N TYR A 281 7.17 -8.34 8.27
CA TYR A 281 6.22 -8.65 9.34
C TYR A 281 5.19 -7.54 9.59
N ILE A 282 5.60 -6.26 9.50
CA ILE A 282 4.68 -5.11 9.58
C ILE A 282 3.68 -5.16 8.42
N LYS A 283 4.18 -5.39 7.20
CA LYS A 283 3.36 -5.52 5.98
C LYS A 283 2.37 -6.67 6.03
N LYS A 284 2.78 -7.82 6.60
CA LYS A 284 1.89 -8.96 6.85
C LYS A 284 0.79 -8.61 7.85
N LEU A 285 1.13 -7.95 8.95
CA LEU A 285 0.14 -7.51 9.93
C LEU A 285 -0.79 -6.43 9.37
N ASN A 286 -0.31 -5.52 8.52
CA ASN A 286 -1.16 -4.55 7.83
C ASN A 286 -2.28 -5.25 7.06
N ARG A 287 -1.93 -6.18 6.15
CA ARG A 287 -2.92 -6.90 5.35
C ARG A 287 -3.90 -7.71 6.20
N ILE A 288 -3.40 -8.42 7.22
CA ILE A 288 -4.26 -9.20 8.12
C ILE A 288 -5.24 -8.28 8.88
N ASN A 289 -4.77 -7.14 9.38
CA ASN A 289 -5.60 -6.20 10.13
C ASN A 289 -6.65 -5.52 9.24
N GLU A 290 -6.31 -5.19 8.00
CA GLU A 290 -7.27 -4.71 7.00
C GLU A 290 -8.39 -5.73 6.76
N GLU A 291 -8.02 -6.98 6.43
CA GLU A 291 -9.01 -8.03 6.17
C GLU A 291 -9.90 -8.32 7.39
N LEU A 292 -9.32 -8.33 8.59
CA LEU A 292 -10.10 -8.51 9.82
C LEU A 292 -11.06 -7.35 10.07
N LEU A 293 -10.61 -6.10 9.95
CA LEU A 293 -11.48 -4.93 10.14
C LEU A 293 -12.66 -4.97 9.18
N LEU A 294 -12.41 -5.15 7.88
CA LEU A 294 -13.46 -5.23 6.86
C LEU A 294 -14.43 -6.39 7.12
N SER A 295 -13.91 -7.55 7.54
CA SER A 295 -14.74 -8.71 7.88
C SER A 295 -15.59 -8.47 9.15
N ILE A 296 -15.03 -7.78 10.15
CA ILE A 296 -15.73 -7.42 11.39
C ILE A 296 -16.84 -6.41 11.11
N GLU A 297 -16.60 -5.37 10.32
CA GLU A 297 -17.65 -4.39 9.96
C GLU A 297 -18.84 -5.09 9.30
N LYS A 298 -18.58 -5.96 8.32
CA LYS A 298 -19.61 -6.76 7.63
C LYS A 298 -20.34 -7.69 8.61
N LEU A 299 -19.60 -8.44 9.43
CA LEU A 299 -20.15 -9.39 10.39
C LEU A 299 -21.07 -8.70 11.41
N TYR A 300 -20.63 -7.59 12.01
CA TYR A 300 -21.42 -6.89 13.02
C TYR A 300 -22.60 -6.13 12.42
N THR A 301 -22.49 -5.66 11.18
CA THR A 301 -23.66 -5.11 10.46
C THR A 301 -24.71 -6.19 10.22
N ILE A 302 -24.31 -7.39 9.82
CA ILE A 302 -25.22 -8.55 9.68
C ILE A 302 -25.87 -8.92 11.02
N LEU A 303 -25.08 -8.98 12.10
CA LEU A 303 -25.59 -9.28 13.44
C LEU A 303 -26.56 -8.21 13.96
N ASN A 304 -26.34 -6.95 13.61
CA ASN A 304 -27.26 -5.86 13.91
C ASN A 304 -28.60 -6.07 13.21
N ILE A 305 -28.58 -6.29 11.90
CA ILE A 305 -29.79 -6.50 11.10
C ILE A 305 -30.58 -7.74 11.56
N LEU A 306 -29.90 -8.86 11.80
CA LEU A 306 -30.57 -10.12 12.12
C LEU A 306 -31.03 -10.23 13.57
N TYR A 307 -30.25 -9.71 14.51
CA TYR A 307 -30.42 -10.02 15.93
C TYR A 307 -30.42 -8.78 16.81
N ASN A 308 -30.48 -7.58 16.22
CA ASN A 308 -30.35 -6.30 16.92
C ASN A 308 -29.11 -6.25 17.83
N THR A 309 -28.01 -6.87 17.39
CA THR A 309 -26.73 -6.80 18.11
C THR A 309 -26.15 -5.40 17.94
N GLU A 310 -25.73 -4.79 19.05
CA GLU A 310 -25.05 -3.50 19.03
C GLU A 310 -23.77 -3.54 18.18
N TYR A 311 -23.60 -2.54 17.32
CA TYR A 311 -22.39 -2.38 16.53
C TYR A 311 -21.24 -1.89 17.43
N PRO A 312 -20.08 -2.58 17.47
CA PRO A 312 -19.03 -2.26 18.44
C PRO A 312 -18.41 -0.88 18.20
N SER A 313 -18.62 0.05 19.15
CA SER A 313 -18.05 1.40 19.13
C SER A 313 -16.52 1.43 19.08
N ILE A 314 -15.85 0.35 19.51
CA ILE A 314 -14.39 0.22 19.47
C ILE A 314 -13.83 0.18 18.04
N ILE A 315 -14.63 -0.19 17.02
CA ILE A 315 -14.15 -0.38 15.63
C ILE A 315 -13.52 0.90 15.09
N GLU A 316 -14.08 2.08 15.38
CA GLU A 316 -13.50 3.36 14.94
C GLU A 316 -12.10 3.56 15.51
N LYS A 317 -11.90 3.26 16.80
CA LYS A 317 -10.57 3.32 17.44
C LYS A 317 -9.58 2.33 16.80
N LEU A 318 -10.05 1.13 16.44
CA LEU A 318 -9.20 0.11 15.80
C LEU A 318 -8.80 0.52 14.38
N TRP A 319 -9.70 1.14 13.61
CA TRP A 319 -9.36 1.77 12.33
C TRP A 319 -8.28 2.83 12.51
N ARG A 320 -8.44 3.75 13.47
CA ARG A 320 -7.45 4.80 13.72
C ARG A 320 -6.06 4.21 13.99
N LEU A 321 -5.96 3.16 14.80
CA LEU A 321 -4.69 2.48 15.06
C LEU A 321 -4.07 1.85 13.80
N LEU A 322 -4.88 1.29 12.90
CA LEU A 322 -4.42 0.80 11.60
C LEU A 322 -3.90 1.94 10.74
N LEU A 323 -4.65 3.04 10.64
CA LEU A 323 -4.30 4.18 9.79
C LEU A 323 -3.00 4.84 10.23
N ILE A 324 -2.71 4.93 11.53
CA ILE A 324 -1.42 5.46 12.01
C ILE A 324 -0.27 4.54 11.57
N ASN A 325 -0.45 3.21 11.62
CA ASN A 325 0.52 2.23 11.10
C ASN A 325 0.76 2.32 9.58
N GLN A 326 -0.09 3.05 8.85
CA GLN A 326 0.00 3.23 7.40
C GLN A 326 0.69 4.55 6.99
N GLY A 327 1.30 5.25 7.94
CA GLY A 327 2.19 6.37 7.63
C GLY A 327 3.28 5.93 6.66
N HIS A 328 3.71 6.84 5.77
CA HIS A 328 4.59 6.49 4.66
C HIS A 328 5.90 5.82 5.13
N ASP A 329 6.52 6.29 6.22
CA ASP A 329 7.69 5.63 6.82
C ASP A 329 7.34 4.41 7.67
N ALA A 330 6.22 4.46 8.40
CA ALA A 330 5.78 3.38 9.29
C ALA A 330 5.54 2.07 8.52
N LEU A 331 4.78 2.14 7.42
CA LEU A 331 4.47 0.97 6.60
C LEU A 331 5.63 0.56 5.69
N SER A 332 6.44 1.52 5.25
CA SER A 332 7.70 1.26 4.54
C SER A 332 8.77 0.67 5.44
N ALA A 333 8.58 0.72 6.76
CA ALA A 333 9.49 0.23 7.79
C ALA A 333 10.88 0.89 7.74
N THR A 334 10.91 2.16 7.35
CA THR A 334 12.12 2.97 7.21
C THR A 334 12.45 3.71 8.51
N LEU A 335 12.38 2.97 9.62
CA LEU A 335 12.30 3.48 10.99
C LEU A 335 13.57 3.19 11.79
N SER A 336 13.86 3.97 12.83
CA SER A 336 14.87 3.57 13.82
C SER A 336 14.45 2.27 14.56
N PRO A 337 15.39 1.52 15.16
CA PRO A 337 15.08 0.22 15.78
C PRO A 337 13.95 0.27 16.81
N ASP A 338 13.92 1.29 17.67
CA ASP A 338 12.93 1.41 18.74
C ASP A 338 11.54 1.74 18.17
N VAL A 339 11.47 2.63 17.19
CA VAL A 339 10.22 2.99 16.50
C VAL A 339 9.68 1.80 15.69
N TYR A 340 10.56 1.03 15.04
CA TYR A 340 10.16 -0.22 14.38
C TYR A 340 9.51 -1.21 15.36
N ILE A 341 10.05 -1.33 16.58
CA ILE A 341 9.47 -2.19 17.62
C ILE A 341 8.10 -1.67 18.04
N GLU A 342 7.92 -0.36 18.19
CA GLU A 342 6.64 0.27 18.54
C GLU A 342 5.57 0.01 17.48
N VAL A 343 5.84 0.36 16.22
CA VAL A 343 4.93 0.15 15.07
C VAL A 343 4.55 -1.32 14.94
N ARG A 344 5.53 -2.22 15.01
CA ARG A 344 5.29 -3.67 14.98
C ARG A 344 4.42 -4.12 16.14
N THR A 345 4.66 -3.61 17.34
CA THR A 345 3.90 -3.98 18.54
C THR A 345 2.47 -3.48 18.44
N ARG A 346 2.24 -2.25 18.00
CA ARG A 346 0.91 -1.69 17.71
C ARG A 346 0.15 -2.54 16.71
N ALA A 347 0.79 -2.91 15.60
CA ALA A 347 0.19 -3.78 14.57
C ALA A 347 -0.20 -5.16 15.12
N TYR A 348 0.62 -5.75 16.00
CA TYR A 348 0.35 -7.05 16.59
C TYR A 348 -0.73 -7.00 17.68
N VAL A 349 -0.75 -5.96 18.51
CA VAL A 349 -1.81 -5.75 19.51
C VAL A 349 -3.15 -5.55 18.82
N LEU A 350 -3.19 -4.77 17.73
CA LEU A 350 -4.36 -4.60 16.89
C LEU A 350 -4.87 -5.95 16.35
N PHE A 351 -3.98 -6.78 15.80
CA PHE A 351 -4.32 -8.14 15.35
C PHE A 351 -5.00 -8.98 16.44
N LYS A 352 -4.47 -8.95 17.68
CA LYS A 352 -5.09 -9.68 18.80
C LYS A 352 -6.48 -9.17 19.13
N GLN A 353 -6.66 -7.84 19.18
CA GLN A 353 -7.95 -7.22 19.49
C GLN A 353 -9.00 -7.54 18.41
N LEU A 354 -8.64 -7.41 17.14
CA LEU A 354 -9.50 -7.75 16.01
C LEU A 354 -9.85 -9.23 16.00
N SER A 355 -8.87 -10.12 16.19
CA SER A 355 -9.11 -11.56 16.24
C SER A 355 -10.07 -11.95 17.37
N LYS A 356 -9.99 -11.29 18.53
CA LYS A 356 -10.92 -11.50 19.64
C LYS A 356 -12.33 -10.99 19.28
N LEU A 357 -12.43 -9.80 18.69
CA LEU A 357 -13.71 -9.21 18.30
C LEU A 357 -14.41 -10.05 17.22
N TYR A 358 -13.68 -10.51 16.21
CA TYR A 358 -14.21 -11.39 15.16
C TYR A 358 -14.75 -12.71 15.73
N ARG A 359 -13.98 -13.38 16.61
CA ARG A 359 -14.45 -14.60 17.31
C ARG A 359 -15.73 -14.34 18.09
N ARG A 360 -15.82 -13.21 18.81
CA ARG A 360 -17.02 -12.85 19.58
C ARG A 360 -18.24 -12.66 18.68
N GLY A 361 -18.06 -12.09 17.48
CA GLY A 361 -19.11 -11.99 16.48
C GLY A 361 -19.62 -13.36 16.02
N LEU A 362 -18.71 -14.30 15.76
CA LEU A 362 -19.07 -15.68 15.39
C LEU A 362 -19.79 -16.42 16.53
N GLU A 363 -19.34 -16.25 17.77
CA GLU A 363 -20.01 -16.82 18.96
C GLU A 363 -21.46 -16.33 19.09
N LYS A 364 -21.72 -15.04 18.84
CA LYS A 364 -23.09 -14.49 18.87
C LYS A 364 -24.02 -15.17 17.87
N ILE A 365 -23.52 -15.61 16.71
CA ILE A 365 -24.31 -16.40 15.76
C ILE A 365 -24.71 -17.74 16.40
N LEU A 366 -23.78 -18.44 17.05
CA LEU A 366 -24.01 -19.73 17.71
C LEU A 366 -24.79 -19.61 19.04
N GLU A 367 -24.89 -18.42 19.63
CA GLU A 367 -25.80 -18.13 20.74
C GLU A 367 -27.26 -18.08 20.26
N LYS A 368 -27.52 -17.59 19.04
CA LYS A 368 -28.86 -17.45 18.45
C LYS A 368 -29.29 -18.67 17.63
N ILE A 369 -28.34 -19.35 16.99
CA ILE A 369 -28.58 -20.53 16.17
C ILE A 369 -28.04 -21.77 16.89
N ASN A 370 -28.88 -22.80 17.00
CA ASN A 370 -28.49 -24.07 17.61
C ASN A 370 -27.63 -24.94 16.66
N GLY A 371 -26.35 -24.61 16.51
CA GLY A 371 -25.35 -25.38 15.76
C GLY A 371 -24.00 -25.48 16.49
N LYS A 372 -23.04 -26.19 15.90
CA LYS A 372 -21.74 -26.51 16.54
C LYS A 372 -20.59 -25.65 16.03
N TYR A 373 -20.52 -25.45 14.71
CA TYR A 373 -19.50 -24.66 14.03
C TYR A 373 -20.17 -23.54 13.21
N VAL A 374 -19.48 -22.41 13.02
CA VAL A 374 -19.90 -21.37 12.07
C VAL A 374 -18.71 -20.85 11.29
N LEU A 375 -18.92 -20.68 9.98
CA LEU A 375 -17.99 -20.00 9.09
C LEU A 375 -18.67 -18.78 8.49
N PHE A 376 -17.96 -17.66 8.48
CA PHE A 376 -18.40 -16.43 7.83
C PHE A 376 -17.66 -16.22 6.51
N ASN A 377 -18.39 -15.87 5.47
CA ASN A 377 -17.87 -15.45 4.18
C ASN A 377 -18.08 -13.92 4.02
N PRO A 378 -17.00 -13.12 4.12
CA PRO A 378 -17.08 -11.67 3.97
C PRO A 378 -17.12 -11.21 2.50
N ASN A 379 -17.07 -12.11 1.52
CA ASN A 379 -17.00 -11.77 0.10
C ASN A 379 -18.39 -11.65 -0.53
N GLY A 380 -18.49 -10.89 -1.62
CA GLY A 380 -19.72 -10.70 -2.41
C GLY A 380 -20.13 -11.91 -3.26
N PHE A 381 -19.34 -12.98 -3.25
CA PHE A 381 -19.57 -14.21 -4.03
C PHE A 381 -19.57 -15.46 -3.12
N PRO A 382 -20.25 -16.56 -3.50
CA PRO A 382 -20.24 -17.81 -2.74
C PRO A 382 -18.83 -18.40 -2.63
N LEU A 383 -18.50 -18.95 -1.47
CA LEU A 383 -17.16 -19.48 -1.21
C LEU A 383 -17.18 -20.99 -0.98
N THR A 384 -16.32 -21.72 -1.69
CA THR A 384 -16.03 -23.13 -1.45
C THR A 384 -14.54 -23.25 -1.16
N THR A 385 -14.15 -23.67 0.04
CA THR A 385 -12.77 -23.53 0.53
C THR A 385 -12.35 -24.69 1.42
N TYR A 386 -11.03 -24.79 1.64
CA TYR A 386 -10.42 -25.69 2.61
C TYR A 386 -10.02 -24.92 3.85
N VAL A 387 -10.37 -25.43 5.04
CA VAL A 387 -10.09 -24.76 6.30
C VAL A 387 -9.25 -25.67 7.19
N ARG A 388 -8.12 -25.14 7.67
CA ARG A 388 -7.26 -25.79 8.65
C ARG A 388 -7.79 -25.50 10.06
N ILE A 389 -8.04 -26.55 10.84
CA ILE A 389 -8.64 -26.50 12.18
C ILE A 389 -7.72 -27.23 13.15
N HIS A 390 -7.47 -26.63 14.31
CA HIS A 390 -6.75 -27.30 15.39
C HIS A 390 -7.74 -27.94 16.38
N GLY A 391 -7.51 -29.20 16.74
CA GLY A 391 -8.30 -29.92 17.75
C GLY A 391 -9.31 -30.91 17.18
N ASN A 392 -10.29 -31.27 18.02
CA ASN A 392 -11.30 -32.29 17.66
C ASN A 392 -12.42 -31.69 16.82
N ILE A 393 -12.70 -32.35 15.70
CA ILE A 393 -13.78 -31.98 14.79
C ILE A 393 -14.67 -33.18 14.54
N ASN A 394 -15.97 -32.92 14.40
CA ASN A 394 -16.94 -33.93 14.03
C ASN A 394 -17.13 -33.88 12.52
N GLY A 395 -16.83 -34.97 11.82
CA GLY A 395 -17.05 -35.02 10.37
C GLY A 395 -15.97 -35.72 9.57
N VAL A 396 -16.04 -35.50 8.26
CA VAL A 396 -15.03 -35.83 7.27
C VAL A 396 -13.93 -34.78 7.33
N TYR A 397 -12.69 -35.25 7.43
CA TYR A 397 -11.50 -34.42 7.42
C TYR A 397 -10.28 -35.23 6.97
N GLN A 398 -9.23 -34.53 6.60
CA GLN A 398 -7.89 -35.09 6.46
C GLN A 398 -7.03 -34.67 7.65
N ASP A 399 -6.35 -35.62 8.28
CA ASP A 399 -5.35 -35.33 9.32
C ASP A 399 -4.07 -34.81 8.68
N LEU A 400 -3.58 -33.66 9.15
CA LEU A 400 -2.32 -33.06 8.70
C LEU A 400 -1.19 -33.25 9.72
N GLY A 401 -1.43 -33.95 10.84
CA GLY A 401 -0.48 -34.05 11.94
C GLY A 401 -0.50 -32.82 12.85
N ASP A 402 0.25 -32.86 13.96
CA ASP A 402 0.33 -31.78 14.95
C ASP A 402 -1.03 -31.25 15.45
N ASN A 403 -2.03 -32.14 15.52
CA ASN A 403 -3.41 -31.82 15.89
C ASN A 403 -4.10 -30.81 14.93
N GLU A 404 -3.56 -30.62 13.73
CA GLU A 404 -4.16 -29.87 12.63
C GLU A 404 -4.94 -30.81 11.70
N LYS A 405 -6.16 -30.42 11.36
CA LYS A 405 -7.06 -31.14 10.46
C LYS A 405 -7.52 -30.22 9.34
N LEU A 406 -7.66 -30.77 8.14
CA LEU A 406 -8.17 -30.07 6.98
C LEU A 406 -9.61 -30.49 6.72
N VAL A 407 -10.54 -29.54 6.73
CA VAL A 407 -11.92 -29.76 6.29
C VAL A 407 -12.17 -29.03 4.98
N TYR A 408 -13.07 -29.59 4.19
CA TYR A 408 -13.59 -28.95 3.00
C TYR A 408 -15.00 -28.41 3.31
N VAL A 409 -15.30 -27.19 2.89
CA VAL A 409 -16.60 -26.54 3.12
C VAL A 409 -17.08 -25.92 1.81
N ARG A 410 -18.20 -26.42 1.30
CA ARG A 410 -18.83 -25.93 0.05
C ARG A 410 -19.79 -24.78 0.31
N ASN A 411 -19.96 -23.93 -0.69
CA ASN A 411 -21.10 -23.02 -0.85
C ASN A 411 -21.43 -22.21 0.41
N ILE A 412 -20.42 -21.62 1.06
CA ILE A 412 -20.64 -20.63 2.11
C ILE A 412 -21.24 -19.39 1.43
N PRO A 413 -22.47 -18.98 1.76
CA PRO A 413 -23.18 -17.94 1.02
C PRO A 413 -22.43 -16.59 1.04
N PRO A 414 -22.57 -15.74 0.00
CA PRO A 414 -21.95 -14.42 -0.03
C PRO A 414 -22.45 -13.54 1.10
N LEU A 415 -21.57 -12.67 1.63
CA LEU A 415 -21.86 -11.71 2.69
C LEU A 415 -22.71 -12.33 3.80
N GLY A 416 -22.25 -13.48 4.28
CA GLY A 416 -23.13 -14.46 4.89
C GLY A 416 -22.36 -15.50 5.68
N PHE A 417 -23.08 -16.40 6.33
CA PHE A 417 -22.48 -17.44 7.13
C PHE A 417 -23.15 -18.79 6.89
N ARG A 418 -22.39 -19.85 7.18
CA ARG A 418 -22.87 -21.22 7.25
C ARG A 418 -22.62 -21.78 8.64
N VAL A 419 -23.72 -22.18 9.30
CA VAL A 419 -23.69 -22.93 10.56
C VAL A 419 -23.67 -24.42 10.21
N ILE A 420 -22.78 -25.17 10.86
CA ILE A 420 -22.50 -26.58 10.57
C ILE A 420 -22.61 -27.37 11.87
N GLY A 421 -23.40 -28.45 11.86
CA GLY A 421 -23.44 -29.42 12.96
C GLY A 421 -22.27 -30.41 12.91
N LYS A 422 -22.02 -30.97 11.72
CA LYS A 422 -20.97 -31.93 11.39
C LYS A 422 -20.44 -31.65 9.99
N PHE A 423 -19.11 -31.66 9.81
CA PHE A 423 -18.49 -31.49 8.50
C PHE A 423 -18.72 -32.75 7.65
N ASN A 424 -19.56 -32.67 6.60
CA ASN A 424 -19.84 -33.81 5.73
C ASN A 424 -19.53 -33.52 4.26
N ASP A 425 -19.05 -32.32 3.94
CA ASP A 425 -18.70 -31.98 2.57
C ASP A 425 -17.39 -32.68 2.20
N SER A 426 -17.22 -32.95 0.90
CA SER A 426 -15.98 -33.44 0.31
C SER A 426 -15.78 -32.76 -1.04
N PRO A 427 -14.59 -32.62 -1.61
CA PRO A 427 -14.41 -32.15 -2.99
C PRO A 427 -15.01 -33.14 -3.99
N SER A 428 -15.18 -32.72 -5.25
CA SER A 428 -15.55 -33.64 -6.35
C SER A 428 -14.41 -34.57 -6.74
N ASP A 429 -13.18 -34.14 -6.49
CA ASP A 429 -11.95 -34.77 -6.95
C ASP A 429 -11.04 -35.14 -5.77
N THR A 430 -9.95 -35.84 -6.07
CA THR A 430 -8.87 -36.14 -5.11
C THR A 430 -7.53 -35.63 -5.64
N VAL A 431 -6.57 -35.43 -4.74
CA VAL A 431 -5.17 -35.22 -5.11
C VAL A 431 -4.36 -36.47 -4.79
N GLU A 432 -3.46 -36.82 -5.70
CA GLU A 432 -2.55 -37.93 -5.56
C GLU A 432 -1.10 -37.45 -5.49
N ILE A 433 -0.27 -38.23 -4.79
CA ILE A 433 1.16 -38.00 -4.71
C ILE A 433 1.93 -39.30 -4.84
N ASN A 434 2.76 -39.37 -5.89
CA ASN A 434 3.56 -40.52 -6.26
C ASN A 434 5.03 -40.12 -6.36
N GLU A 435 5.95 -41.06 -6.26
CA GLU A 435 7.37 -40.79 -6.39
C GLU A 435 8.10 -41.96 -7.06
N ASP A 436 9.16 -41.64 -7.80
CA ASP A 436 10.13 -42.61 -8.30
C ASP A 436 11.50 -42.37 -7.66
N ARG A 437 12.59 -42.87 -8.27
CA ARG A 437 13.94 -42.68 -7.74
C ARG A 437 14.36 -41.20 -7.67
N ASP A 438 13.99 -40.40 -8.66
CA ASP A 438 14.55 -39.06 -8.90
C ASP A 438 13.51 -37.95 -8.74
N PHE A 439 12.22 -38.25 -8.87
CA PHE A 439 11.13 -37.27 -8.90
C PHE A 439 9.98 -37.58 -7.95
N ILE A 440 9.26 -36.53 -7.56
CA ILE A 440 7.95 -36.59 -6.90
C ILE A 440 6.92 -35.94 -7.80
N PHE A 441 5.76 -36.56 -7.91
CA PHE A 441 4.63 -36.14 -8.74
C PHE A 441 3.45 -35.81 -7.83
N LEU A 442 2.93 -34.57 -7.90
CA LEU A 442 1.63 -34.21 -7.33
C LEU A 442 0.65 -34.01 -8.46
N GLU A 443 -0.53 -34.60 -8.37
CA GLU A 443 -1.49 -34.58 -9.47
C GLU A 443 -2.93 -34.48 -8.96
N ASN A 444 -3.70 -33.56 -9.54
CA ASN A 444 -5.16 -33.50 -9.41
C ASN A 444 -5.79 -33.41 -10.81
N ASN A 445 -7.08 -33.13 -10.91
CA ASN A 445 -7.76 -33.03 -12.20
C ASN A 445 -7.29 -31.85 -13.08
N TYR A 446 -6.66 -30.84 -12.50
CA TYR A 446 -6.23 -29.64 -13.18
C TYR A 446 -4.74 -29.65 -13.51
N LEU A 447 -3.91 -30.00 -12.52
CA LEU A 447 -2.48 -29.77 -12.54
C LEU A 447 -1.71 -31.07 -12.29
N LYS A 448 -0.56 -31.19 -12.95
CA LYS A 448 0.49 -32.16 -12.64
C LYS A 448 1.80 -31.43 -12.37
N ILE A 449 2.34 -31.59 -11.17
CA ILE A 449 3.56 -30.95 -10.69
C ILE A 449 4.67 -32.00 -10.59
N ILE A 450 5.85 -31.68 -11.12
CA ILE A 450 7.03 -32.54 -11.03
C ILE A 450 8.09 -31.81 -10.19
N ILE A 451 8.61 -32.49 -9.17
CA ILE A 451 9.64 -31.99 -8.27
C ILE A 451 10.87 -32.90 -8.34
N ASP A 452 12.03 -32.33 -8.65
CA ASP A 452 13.33 -33.02 -8.65
C ASP A 452 13.80 -33.23 -7.20
N LYS A 453 14.00 -34.48 -6.78
CA LYS A 453 14.37 -34.81 -5.40
C LYS A 453 15.77 -34.33 -5.01
N LYS A 454 16.71 -34.33 -5.96
CA LYS A 454 18.12 -33.97 -5.71
C LYS A 454 18.31 -32.46 -5.61
N LYS A 455 17.63 -31.70 -6.47
CA LYS A 455 17.72 -30.24 -6.54
C LYS A 455 16.64 -29.54 -5.72
N CYS A 456 15.59 -30.27 -5.34
CA CYS A 456 14.39 -29.76 -4.68
C CYS A 456 13.59 -28.73 -5.52
N LEU A 457 13.74 -28.73 -6.84
CA LEU A 457 13.13 -27.71 -7.70
C LEU A 457 11.82 -28.23 -8.32
N ILE A 458 10.81 -27.35 -8.41
CA ILE A 458 9.65 -27.59 -9.28
C ILE A 458 10.13 -27.47 -10.72
N THR A 459 10.17 -28.57 -11.46
CA THR A 459 10.67 -28.63 -12.85
C THR A 459 9.56 -28.54 -13.89
N SER A 460 8.33 -28.90 -13.53
CA SER A 460 7.15 -28.80 -14.38
C SER A 460 5.91 -28.46 -13.55
N ILE A 461 5.05 -27.59 -14.09
CA ILE A 461 3.66 -27.42 -13.66
C ILE A 461 2.83 -27.51 -14.93
N PHE A 462 2.30 -28.69 -15.19
CA PHE A 462 1.51 -28.97 -16.38
C PHE A 462 0.03 -28.75 -16.11
N ASP A 463 -0.60 -27.86 -16.87
CA ASP A 463 -2.05 -27.66 -16.83
C ASP A 463 -2.73 -28.56 -17.85
N LYS A 464 -3.53 -29.51 -17.36
CA LYS A 464 -4.24 -30.50 -18.16
C LYS A 464 -5.35 -29.88 -19.01
N ARG A 465 -5.91 -28.75 -18.60
CA ARG A 465 -6.98 -28.06 -19.34
C ARG A 465 -6.47 -27.40 -20.61
N PHE A 466 -5.22 -26.92 -20.58
CA PHE A 466 -4.57 -26.22 -21.68
C PHE A 466 -3.51 -27.05 -22.40
N ASN A 467 -3.24 -28.27 -21.91
CA ASN A 467 -2.21 -29.17 -22.43
C ASN A 467 -0.83 -28.48 -22.53
N LEU A 468 -0.46 -27.72 -21.48
CA LEU A 468 0.69 -26.82 -21.49
C LEU A 468 1.48 -26.93 -20.18
N ASN A 469 2.81 -26.97 -20.28
CA ASN A 469 3.68 -26.70 -19.13
C ASN A 469 3.82 -25.18 -18.92
N ILE A 470 3.40 -24.71 -17.76
CA ILE A 470 3.28 -23.30 -17.39
C ILE A 470 4.65 -22.64 -17.20
N ILE A 471 5.65 -23.42 -16.81
CA ILE A 471 7.01 -22.92 -16.57
C ILE A 471 7.97 -23.41 -17.64
N ARG A 472 8.82 -22.52 -18.15
CA ARG A 472 9.83 -22.86 -19.17
C ARG A 472 11.18 -23.27 -18.57
N LYS A 473 11.39 -22.99 -17.28
CA LYS A 473 12.58 -23.36 -16.50
C LYS A 473 12.14 -23.62 -15.05
N PRO A 474 12.92 -24.40 -14.28
CA PRO A 474 12.58 -24.69 -12.89
C PRO A 474 12.43 -23.42 -12.05
N ILE A 475 11.39 -23.41 -11.20
CA ILE A 475 11.17 -22.38 -10.17
C ILE A 475 12.28 -22.49 -9.14
N ARG A 476 12.81 -21.34 -8.70
CA ARG A 476 13.94 -21.31 -7.77
C ARG A 476 13.87 -20.15 -6.78
N LEU A 477 14.41 -20.39 -5.59
CA LEU A 477 14.77 -19.34 -4.66
C LEU A 477 16.13 -18.75 -5.07
N ARG A 478 16.28 -17.43 -5.02
CA ARG A 478 17.54 -16.75 -5.29
C ARG A 478 17.85 -15.72 -4.23
N ILE A 479 19.07 -15.77 -3.72
CA ILE A 479 19.61 -14.79 -2.79
C ILE A 479 20.58 -13.88 -3.53
N TYR A 480 20.20 -12.62 -3.68
CA TYR A 480 21.02 -11.57 -4.27
C TYR A 480 21.83 -10.85 -3.20
N ASN A 481 23.00 -10.35 -3.58
CA ASN A 481 23.69 -9.32 -2.83
C ASN A 481 22.92 -8.01 -2.93
N ASP A 482 22.75 -7.33 -1.81
CA ASP A 482 21.98 -6.08 -1.72
C ASP A 482 22.78 -5.08 -0.86
N LEU A 483 24.06 -4.91 -1.20
CA LEU A 483 24.93 -3.97 -0.51
C LEU A 483 24.60 -2.54 -0.97
N PRO A 484 24.42 -1.57 -0.06
CA PRO A 484 24.21 -0.18 -0.41
C PRO A 484 25.32 0.35 -1.31
N MET A 485 24.92 0.97 -2.42
CA MET A 485 25.86 1.65 -3.32
C MET A 485 26.12 3.07 -2.81
N PRO A 486 27.37 3.55 -2.83
CA PRO A 486 27.66 4.91 -2.35
C PRO A 486 26.84 5.96 -3.09
N THR A 487 26.75 5.85 -4.43
CA THR A 487 25.98 6.76 -5.31
C THR A 487 25.05 5.97 -6.20
N ARG A 488 23.99 6.63 -6.67
CA ARG A 488 23.07 6.08 -7.68
C ARG A 488 22.44 7.18 -8.53
N GLY A 489 22.20 6.88 -9.81
CA GLY A 489 21.52 7.76 -10.76
C GLY A 489 22.14 9.15 -10.85
N ARG A 490 21.30 10.19 -10.75
CA ARG A 490 21.67 11.62 -10.74
C ARG A 490 22.44 12.11 -9.50
N LEU A 491 23.21 11.21 -8.86
CA LEU A 491 24.14 11.43 -7.74
C LEU A 491 23.47 11.71 -6.39
N TYR A 492 22.56 10.82 -5.97
CA TYR A 492 22.09 10.79 -4.57
C TYR A 492 23.07 10.02 -3.67
N ALA A 493 23.08 10.37 -2.39
CA ALA A 493 23.74 9.63 -1.31
C ALA A 493 23.05 8.31 -1.01
N ALA A 494 22.90 7.46 -2.04
CA ALA A 494 22.12 6.24 -2.02
C ALA A 494 22.51 5.34 -0.84
N GLY A 495 23.79 5.30 -0.46
CA GLY A 495 24.27 4.54 0.70
C GLY A 495 23.57 4.84 2.03
N LEU A 496 22.95 6.02 2.19
CA LEU A 496 22.15 6.36 3.38
C LEU A 496 20.74 5.73 3.38
N PHE A 497 20.25 5.35 2.21
CA PHE A 497 18.89 4.88 1.97
C PHE A 497 18.86 3.34 1.88
N ASP A 498 19.59 2.64 2.75
CA ASP A 498 19.71 1.18 2.74
C ASP A 498 18.35 0.49 2.93
N ALA A 499 17.58 0.91 3.94
CA ALA A 499 16.24 0.40 4.17
C ALA A 499 15.28 0.74 3.01
N TRP A 500 15.37 1.96 2.46
CA TRP A 500 14.46 2.45 1.43
C TRP A 500 14.69 1.84 0.05
N GLU A 501 15.94 1.73 -0.41
CA GLU A 501 16.25 1.33 -1.79
C GLU A 501 16.86 -0.07 -1.86
N THR A 502 16.67 -0.76 -2.98
CA THR A 502 17.33 -2.03 -3.28
C THR A 502 18.37 -1.87 -4.38
N TYR A 503 19.50 -2.54 -4.18
CA TYR A 503 20.72 -2.42 -4.97
C TYR A 503 21.07 -3.70 -5.73
N TYR A 504 20.17 -4.69 -5.77
CA TYR A 504 20.51 -6.02 -6.28
C TYR A 504 20.88 -6.05 -7.77
N LEU A 505 20.49 -5.03 -8.55
CA LEU A 505 20.87 -4.85 -9.96
C LEU A 505 22.01 -3.84 -10.17
N ASP A 506 22.54 -3.25 -9.10
CA ASP A 506 23.51 -2.16 -9.20
C ASP A 506 24.96 -2.67 -9.12
N GLY A 507 25.86 -2.01 -9.86
CA GLY A 507 27.30 -2.18 -9.72
C GLY A 507 27.78 -3.64 -9.72
N ILE A 508 28.43 -4.07 -8.63
CA ILE A 508 28.90 -5.45 -8.45
C ILE A 508 27.78 -6.40 -8.01
N ASN A 509 26.71 -5.88 -7.38
CA ASN A 509 25.63 -6.70 -6.82
C ASN A 509 24.92 -7.54 -7.88
N LYS A 510 24.72 -7.00 -9.09
CA LYS A 510 24.08 -7.73 -10.21
C LYS A 510 24.73 -9.07 -10.55
N TYR A 511 26.04 -9.20 -10.31
CA TYR A 511 26.79 -10.42 -10.58
C TYR A 511 26.89 -11.35 -9.36
N LEU A 512 26.50 -10.88 -8.18
CA LEU A 512 26.65 -11.60 -6.92
C LEU A 512 25.30 -12.13 -6.43
N HIS A 513 24.92 -13.30 -6.92
CA HIS A 513 23.73 -14.00 -6.46
C HIS A 513 23.98 -15.51 -6.40
N LYS A 514 23.26 -16.21 -5.51
CA LYS A 514 23.37 -17.67 -5.36
C LYS A 514 22.00 -18.25 -5.00
N ASP A 515 21.70 -19.42 -5.55
CA ASP A 515 20.55 -20.21 -5.12
C ASP A 515 20.94 -20.94 -3.80
N PRO A 516 20.05 -21.02 -2.80
CA PRO A 516 20.34 -21.75 -1.57
C PRO A 516 20.50 -23.25 -1.90
N GLU A 517 21.39 -23.94 -1.17
CA GLU A 517 21.72 -25.35 -1.44
C GLU A 517 20.60 -26.27 -0.91
N PRO A 518 20.12 -27.23 -1.70
CA PRO A 518 19.12 -28.19 -1.23
C PRO A 518 19.72 -29.12 -0.18
N VAL A 519 18.99 -29.35 0.90
CA VAL A 519 19.39 -30.22 2.02
C VAL A 519 18.60 -31.52 1.99
N GLY A 520 17.32 -31.44 1.67
CA GLY A 520 16.45 -32.60 1.65
C GLY A 520 15.06 -32.28 1.14
N VAL A 521 14.39 -33.34 0.70
CA VAL A 521 13.01 -33.35 0.25
C VAL A 521 12.28 -34.44 1.03
N GLU A 522 11.07 -34.14 1.49
CA GLU A 522 10.20 -35.11 2.14
C GLU A 522 8.75 -34.90 1.68
N ILE A 523 8.01 -35.99 1.53
CA ILE A 523 6.57 -35.90 1.35
C ILE A 523 5.95 -35.64 2.73
N LYS A 524 5.36 -34.45 2.90
CA LYS A 524 4.84 -34.01 4.19
C LYS A 524 3.42 -34.49 4.42
N HIS A 525 2.57 -34.41 3.40
CA HIS A 525 1.17 -34.84 3.49
C HIS A 525 0.79 -35.75 2.33
N ARG A 526 0.22 -36.91 2.66
CA ARG A 526 -0.36 -37.90 1.73
C ARG A 526 -1.84 -38.07 2.07
N GLY A 527 -2.71 -37.28 1.46
CA GLY A 527 -4.14 -37.45 1.66
C GLY A 527 -4.97 -36.94 0.50
N PRO A 528 -6.25 -37.35 0.42
CA PRO A 528 -7.10 -37.15 -0.75
C PRO A 528 -7.57 -35.70 -0.91
N LEU A 529 -7.55 -34.89 0.16
CA LEU A 529 -7.96 -33.47 0.14
C LEU A 529 -6.79 -32.54 -0.21
N TYR A 530 -5.60 -32.87 0.28
CA TYR A 530 -4.39 -32.07 0.11
C TYR A 530 -3.15 -32.96 0.18
N ALA A 531 -2.25 -32.79 -0.78
CA ALA A 531 -0.94 -33.42 -0.77
C ALA A 531 0.15 -32.36 -0.84
N SER A 532 1.27 -32.57 -0.15
CA SER A 532 2.38 -31.63 -0.21
C SER A 532 3.75 -32.26 -0.03
N VAL A 533 4.73 -31.58 -0.62
CA VAL A 533 6.16 -31.89 -0.54
C VAL A 533 6.88 -30.75 0.14
N LYS A 534 7.75 -31.07 1.10
CA LYS A 534 8.57 -30.10 1.79
C LYS A 534 10.01 -30.21 1.35
N CYS A 535 10.53 -29.09 0.88
CA CYS A 535 11.89 -28.88 0.43
C CYS A 535 12.65 -28.00 1.44
N ARG A 536 13.81 -28.44 1.92
CA ARG A 536 14.66 -27.64 2.80
C ARG A 536 15.93 -27.19 2.07
N TYR A 537 16.29 -25.92 2.25
CA TYR A 537 17.47 -25.30 1.67
C TYR A 537 18.28 -24.55 2.72
N ILE A 538 19.61 -24.55 2.55
CA ILE A 538 20.54 -23.76 3.37
C ILE A 538 21.36 -22.84 2.48
N TYR A 539 21.48 -21.58 2.90
CA TYR A 539 22.45 -20.64 2.35
C TYR A 539 23.40 -20.21 3.45
N LYS A 540 24.71 -20.34 3.21
CA LYS A 540 25.75 -19.79 4.08
C LYS A 540 26.40 -18.60 3.38
N GLN A 541 26.38 -17.45 4.03
CA GLN A 541 27.08 -16.27 3.56
C GLN A 541 28.58 -16.43 3.82
N LEU A 542 29.41 -15.91 2.90
CA LEU A 542 30.88 -15.94 3.04
C LEU A 542 31.34 -15.35 4.38
N PHE A 543 32.47 -15.87 4.89
CA PHE A 543 33.08 -15.48 6.16
C PHE A 543 32.16 -15.65 7.38
N ASN A 544 31.23 -16.62 7.32
CA ASN A 544 30.26 -16.93 8.38
C ASN A 544 29.45 -15.69 8.84
N ARG A 545 29.22 -14.72 7.94
CA ARG A 545 28.54 -13.46 8.28
C ARG A 545 27.05 -13.62 8.55
N GLY A 546 26.45 -14.72 8.11
CA GLY A 546 25.04 -15.01 8.24
C GLY A 546 24.63 -16.26 7.46
N TYR A 547 23.41 -16.71 7.67
CA TYR A 547 22.83 -17.85 6.95
C TYR A 547 21.32 -17.67 6.74
N ALA A 548 20.77 -18.47 5.84
CA ALA A 548 19.33 -18.68 5.73
C ALA A 548 19.03 -20.18 5.76
N ASP A 549 18.02 -20.58 6.54
CA ASP A 549 17.43 -21.93 6.53
C ASP A 549 15.99 -21.78 6.05
N ILE A 550 15.68 -22.35 4.90
CA ILE A 550 14.44 -22.12 4.18
C ILE A 550 13.73 -23.45 4.00
N SER A 551 12.53 -23.58 4.53
CA SER A 551 11.61 -24.67 4.22
C SER A 551 10.53 -24.17 3.26
N ALA A 552 10.40 -24.81 2.11
CA ALA A 552 9.35 -24.58 1.13
C ALA A 552 8.43 -25.79 1.07
N GLU A 553 7.17 -25.63 1.44
CA GLU A 553 6.13 -26.63 1.25
C GLU A 553 5.37 -26.31 -0.04
N ILE A 554 5.39 -27.25 -1.00
CA ILE A 554 4.69 -27.20 -2.27
C ILE A 554 3.46 -28.10 -2.15
N GLY A 555 2.27 -27.49 -2.21
CA GLY A 555 1.00 -28.16 -1.97
C GLY A 555 0.04 -28.07 -3.15
N LEU A 556 -0.81 -29.09 -3.26
CA LEU A 556 -1.92 -29.15 -4.22
C LEU A 556 -3.18 -29.63 -3.49
N TYR A 557 -4.29 -28.91 -3.69
CA TYR A 557 -5.60 -29.28 -3.17
C TYR A 557 -6.35 -30.12 -4.20
N ALA A 558 -7.30 -30.94 -3.76
CA ALA A 558 -7.99 -31.89 -4.62
C ALA A 558 -8.72 -31.25 -5.81
N ASP A 559 -9.46 -30.15 -5.58
CA ASP A 559 -10.32 -29.53 -6.61
C ASP A 559 -9.90 -28.10 -6.97
N LYS A 560 -8.66 -27.69 -6.65
CA LYS A 560 -8.18 -26.33 -6.90
C LYS A 560 -7.16 -26.27 -8.05
N PRO A 561 -7.31 -25.34 -8.99
CA PRO A 561 -6.42 -25.17 -10.14
C PRO A 561 -5.20 -24.31 -9.84
N TYR A 562 -4.66 -24.33 -8.62
CA TYR A 562 -3.48 -23.55 -8.25
C TYR A 562 -2.50 -24.37 -7.41
N VAL A 563 -1.23 -24.01 -7.50
CA VAL A 563 -0.17 -24.54 -6.65
C VAL A 563 0.00 -23.63 -5.44
N GLU A 564 0.02 -24.17 -4.23
CA GLU A 564 0.39 -23.44 -3.01
C GLU A 564 1.88 -23.61 -2.72
N ILE A 565 2.58 -22.52 -2.45
CA ILE A 565 3.97 -22.51 -1.95
C ILE A 565 3.98 -21.77 -0.61
N TYR A 566 4.18 -22.52 0.46
CA TYR A 566 4.38 -21.98 1.80
C TYR A 566 5.87 -21.98 2.16
N LEU A 567 6.40 -20.80 2.50
CA LEU A 567 7.79 -20.62 2.90
C LEU A 567 7.86 -20.34 4.41
N ASP A 568 8.72 -21.07 5.10
CA ASP A 568 9.15 -20.81 6.48
C ASP A 568 10.67 -20.62 6.49
N ILE A 569 11.11 -19.41 6.85
CA ILE A 569 12.46 -18.92 6.61
C ILE A 569 13.07 -18.44 7.93
N ILE A 570 14.16 -19.08 8.36
CA ILE A 570 15.04 -18.52 9.39
C ILE A 570 16.07 -17.65 8.67
N TRP A 571 15.90 -16.34 8.74
CA TRP A 571 16.73 -15.35 8.04
C TRP A 571 17.74 -14.71 9.00
N LYS A 572 19.04 -14.96 8.79
CA LYS A 572 20.13 -14.33 9.56
C LYS A 572 21.23 -13.76 8.66
N THR A 573 20.91 -13.52 7.39
CA THR A 573 21.85 -12.93 6.42
C THR A 573 22.02 -11.43 6.65
N LYS A 574 23.04 -10.85 6.01
CA LYS A 574 23.38 -9.42 6.09
C LYS A 574 23.50 -8.84 4.69
N HIS A 575 22.75 -7.76 4.40
CA HIS A 575 22.68 -7.11 3.08
C HIS A 575 22.39 -8.08 1.94
N LYS A 576 21.34 -8.87 2.10
CA LYS A 576 20.85 -9.82 1.10
C LYS A 576 19.39 -9.57 0.79
N MET A 577 18.99 -9.94 -0.42
CA MET A 577 17.60 -9.97 -0.84
C MET A 577 17.23 -11.38 -1.32
N LEU A 578 16.18 -11.96 -0.77
CA LEU A 578 15.63 -13.25 -1.17
C LEU A 578 14.44 -13.04 -2.11
N LYS A 579 14.47 -13.66 -3.29
CA LYS A 579 13.35 -13.69 -4.24
C LYS A 579 12.95 -15.13 -4.59
N LEU A 580 11.66 -15.34 -4.85
CA LEU A 580 11.17 -16.51 -5.59
C LEU A 580 11.08 -16.14 -7.08
N LEU A 581 11.74 -16.89 -7.94
CA LEU A 581 11.75 -16.65 -9.40
C LEU A 581 10.94 -17.73 -10.11
N ILE A 582 9.94 -17.31 -10.88
CA ILE A 582 9.00 -18.17 -11.60
C ILE A 582 9.13 -17.86 -13.10
N PRO A 583 9.89 -18.67 -13.87
CA PRO A 583 10.07 -18.48 -15.30
C PRO A 583 8.85 -19.01 -16.08
N LEU A 584 7.97 -18.12 -16.51
CA LEU A 584 6.72 -18.48 -17.18
C LEU A 584 6.96 -18.83 -18.65
N ASN A 585 6.20 -19.81 -19.14
CA ASN A 585 6.10 -20.18 -20.54
C ASN A 585 4.97 -19.38 -21.23
N ILE A 586 4.99 -18.06 -21.06
CA ILE A 586 4.03 -17.13 -21.64
C ILE A 586 4.82 -16.04 -22.35
N ASN A 587 4.49 -15.77 -23.61
CA ASN A 587 5.02 -14.62 -24.33
C ASN A 587 4.11 -13.41 -24.07
N SER A 588 4.50 -12.58 -23.11
CA SER A 588 3.89 -11.29 -22.85
C SER A 588 4.96 -10.22 -22.67
N GLU A 589 4.69 -9.00 -23.15
CA GLU A 589 5.53 -7.83 -22.90
C GLU A 589 5.10 -7.07 -21.66
N THR A 590 3.92 -7.35 -21.13
CA THR A 590 3.31 -6.63 -20.02
C THR A 590 2.88 -7.57 -18.91
N ALA A 591 2.87 -7.04 -17.69
CA ALA A 591 2.25 -7.67 -16.54
C ALA A 591 1.25 -6.68 -15.90
N VAL A 592 0.15 -7.21 -15.38
CA VAL A 592 -0.92 -6.45 -14.70
C VAL A 592 -0.76 -6.65 -13.20
N PHE A 593 -0.56 -5.57 -12.46
CA PHE A 593 -0.35 -5.60 -11.02
C PHE A 593 -1.60 -5.06 -10.33
N GLU A 594 -2.09 -5.76 -9.32
CA GLU A 594 -3.18 -5.22 -8.49
C GLU A 594 -2.72 -3.91 -7.83
N ALA A 595 -3.60 -2.91 -7.86
CA ALA A 595 -3.45 -1.64 -7.16
C ALA A 595 -4.70 -1.39 -6.28
N PRO A 596 -4.65 -0.46 -5.31
CA PRO A 596 -5.81 -0.13 -4.49
C PRO A 596 -7.03 0.25 -5.35
N TYR A 597 -8.08 -0.58 -5.38
CA TYR A 597 -9.26 -0.40 -6.27
C TYR A 597 -8.96 -0.27 -7.76
N GLY A 598 -7.95 -0.97 -8.26
CA GLY A 598 -7.65 -0.98 -9.67
C GLY A 598 -6.47 -1.86 -10.02
N VAL A 599 -5.87 -1.60 -11.17
CA VAL A 599 -4.67 -2.28 -11.64
C VAL A 599 -3.71 -1.30 -12.30
N THR A 600 -2.44 -1.67 -12.31
CA THR A 600 -1.38 -0.99 -13.06
C THR A 600 -0.77 -1.95 -14.06
N ILE A 601 -0.69 -1.54 -15.33
CA ILE A 601 -0.03 -2.29 -16.39
C ILE A 601 1.43 -1.82 -16.48
N ARG A 602 2.39 -2.74 -16.42
CA ARG A 602 3.82 -2.43 -16.57
C ARG A 602 4.46 -3.29 -17.64
N LYS A 603 5.34 -2.69 -18.44
CA LYS A 603 6.12 -3.41 -19.45
C LYS A 603 7.34 -4.07 -18.83
N ASP A 604 7.81 -5.13 -19.47
CA ASP A 604 9.11 -5.73 -19.20
C ASP A 604 10.23 -4.69 -19.45
N PRO A 605 10.96 -4.26 -18.39
CA PRO A 605 12.02 -3.27 -18.50
C PRO A 605 13.15 -3.64 -19.48
N LEU A 606 13.32 -4.93 -19.78
CA LEU A 606 14.34 -5.42 -20.71
C LEU A 606 13.87 -5.46 -22.17
N ARG A 607 12.57 -5.28 -22.42
CA ARG A 607 11.96 -5.33 -23.77
C ARG A 607 11.39 -3.99 -24.23
N THR A 608 11.54 -2.93 -23.44
CA THR A 608 11.06 -1.57 -23.76
C THR A 608 12.22 -0.62 -24.06
N SER A 609 12.01 0.32 -24.97
CA SER A 609 12.93 1.45 -25.20
C SER A 609 12.60 2.67 -24.34
N ASP A 610 11.39 2.75 -23.79
CA ASP A 610 10.94 3.87 -22.94
C ASP A 610 11.74 3.87 -21.62
N PRO A 611 12.51 4.94 -21.33
CA PRO A 611 13.33 4.99 -20.13
C PRO A 611 12.51 5.03 -18.83
N PHE A 612 11.26 5.50 -18.84
CA PHE A 612 10.38 5.45 -17.66
C PHE A 612 9.94 4.01 -17.36
N ASP A 613 9.66 3.21 -18.39
CA ASP A 613 9.36 1.79 -18.20
C ASP A 613 10.60 0.98 -17.80
N LYS A 614 11.79 1.34 -18.30
CA LYS A 614 13.07 0.72 -17.88
C LYS A 614 13.33 0.86 -16.38
N ALA A 615 12.85 1.95 -15.76
CA ALA A 615 13.04 2.20 -14.34
C ALA A 615 12.17 1.31 -13.43
N LYS A 616 11.17 0.58 -13.98
CA LYS A 616 10.18 -0.22 -13.25
C LYS A 616 10.62 -1.68 -13.02
N TYR A 617 11.89 -1.90 -12.71
CA TYR A 617 12.45 -3.25 -12.50
C TYR A 617 12.06 -3.89 -11.15
N GLU A 618 11.63 -3.08 -10.19
CA GLU A 618 11.05 -3.50 -8.91
C GLU A 618 9.84 -2.59 -8.64
N ALA A 619 8.65 -3.15 -8.55
CA ALA A 619 7.41 -2.38 -8.52
C ALA A 619 6.41 -2.91 -7.50
N PRO A 620 5.50 -2.05 -6.99
CA PRO A 620 4.48 -2.48 -6.06
C PRO A 620 3.38 -3.26 -6.78
N GLY A 621 2.98 -4.39 -6.21
CA GLY A 621 1.73 -5.09 -6.52
C GLY A 621 1.01 -5.36 -5.21
N HIS A 622 -0.32 -5.24 -5.18
CA HIS A 622 -1.08 -5.38 -3.95
C HIS A 622 -1.16 -6.86 -3.54
N SER A 623 -2.13 -7.65 -3.98
CA SER A 623 -2.27 -9.09 -3.61
C SER A 623 -1.87 -10.04 -4.73
N TRP A 624 -1.85 -9.57 -5.97
CA TRP A 624 -1.55 -10.42 -7.12
C TRP A 624 -0.92 -9.65 -8.29
N VAL A 625 -0.27 -10.42 -9.17
CA VAL A 625 0.25 -9.99 -10.47
C VAL A 625 -0.17 -11.01 -11.52
N ASP A 626 -0.75 -10.56 -12.63
CA ASP A 626 -1.15 -11.39 -13.77
C ASP A 626 -0.25 -11.18 -14.98
N ILE A 627 0.07 -12.29 -15.64
CA ILE A 627 0.80 -12.30 -16.91
C ILE A 627 0.00 -13.17 -17.87
N SER A 628 -0.54 -12.56 -18.93
CA SER A 628 -1.38 -13.22 -19.92
C SER A 628 -1.02 -12.80 -21.35
N ASN A 629 -1.31 -13.67 -22.31
CA ASN A 629 -1.15 -13.41 -23.75
C ASN A 629 -2.50 -13.19 -24.47
N GLY A 630 -3.60 -13.03 -23.71
CA GLY A 630 -4.97 -12.89 -24.21
C GLY A 630 -5.76 -14.20 -24.27
N GLU A 631 -5.11 -15.35 -24.44
CA GLU A 631 -5.76 -16.67 -24.48
C GLU A 631 -5.53 -17.49 -23.21
N PHE A 632 -4.36 -17.32 -22.60
CA PHE A 632 -3.92 -18.00 -21.40
C PHE A 632 -3.18 -17.03 -20.48
N GLY A 633 -3.36 -17.19 -19.18
CA GLY A 633 -2.75 -16.35 -18.16
C GLY A 633 -2.30 -17.14 -16.94
N VAL A 634 -1.34 -16.56 -16.22
CA VAL A 634 -0.90 -17.04 -14.92
C VAL A 634 -0.85 -15.88 -13.96
N SER A 635 -1.64 -16.00 -12.92
CA SER A 635 -1.66 -15.08 -11.80
C SER A 635 -0.80 -15.60 -10.65
N ILE A 636 0.07 -14.75 -10.14
CA ILE A 636 0.86 -14.98 -8.92
C ILE A 636 0.20 -14.21 -7.78
N ILE A 637 -0.30 -14.93 -6.78
CA ILE A 637 -1.05 -14.36 -5.65
C ILE A 637 -0.21 -14.51 -4.39
N THR A 638 -0.20 -13.53 -3.48
CA THR A 638 0.56 -13.60 -2.23
C THR A 638 -0.23 -13.13 -1.01
N ASP A 639 0.15 -13.64 0.17
CA ASP A 639 -0.50 -13.28 1.44
C ASP A 639 -0.14 -11.87 1.94
N SER A 640 1.04 -11.36 1.57
CA SER A 640 1.64 -10.19 2.23
C SER A 640 2.89 -9.62 1.52
N LYS A 641 3.13 -9.96 0.24
CA LYS A 641 4.29 -9.47 -0.50
C LYS A 641 3.85 -8.40 -1.48
N TYR A 642 4.54 -7.26 -1.40
CA TYR A 642 4.23 -6.08 -2.21
C TYR A 642 5.27 -5.81 -3.30
N GLY A 643 6.50 -6.32 -3.17
CA GLY A 643 7.56 -6.13 -4.15
C GLY A 643 7.60 -7.21 -5.21
N TYR A 644 7.59 -6.81 -6.48
CA TYR A 644 7.62 -7.71 -7.64
C TYR A 644 8.53 -7.18 -8.75
N SER A 645 9.04 -8.10 -9.57
CA SER A 645 9.79 -7.79 -10.79
C SER A 645 9.32 -8.64 -11.96
N TRP A 646 8.91 -8.03 -13.08
CA TRP A 646 8.63 -8.73 -14.34
C TRP A 646 9.74 -8.45 -15.34
N MET A 647 10.63 -9.41 -15.57
CA MET A 647 11.81 -9.21 -16.40
C MET A 647 12.14 -10.46 -17.21
N ASN A 648 12.22 -10.31 -18.53
CA ASN A 648 12.56 -11.36 -19.49
C ASN A 648 11.79 -12.66 -19.21
N GLY A 649 10.45 -12.61 -19.19
CA GLY A 649 9.61 -13.80 -18.98
C GLY A 649 9.74 -14.47 -17.61
N ILE A 650 10.23 -13.74 -16.59
CA ILE A 650 10.37 -14.22 -15.21
C ILE A 650 9.65 -13.25 -14.29
N ILE A 651 8.66 -13.75 -13.56
CA ILE A 651 8.07 -13.03 -12.42
C ILE A 651 8.88 -13.37 -11.17
N GLY A 652 9.41 -12.34 -10.53
CA GLY A 652 10.13 -12.41 -9.27
C GLY A 652 9.29 -11.84 -8.15
N VAL A 653 9.04 -12.64 -7.10
CA VAL A 653 8.39 -12.17 -5.87
C VAL A 653 9.46 -11.86 -4.84
N SER A 654 9.51 -10.61 -4.36
CA SER A 654 10.45 -10.14 -3.35
C SER A 654 9.99 -10.59 -1.96
N LEU A 655 10.77 -11.49 -1.33
CA LEU A 655 10.35 -12.17 -0.09
C LEU A 655 10.86 -11.47 1.16
N LEU A 656 12.16 -11.22 1.22
CA LEU A 656 12.86 -10.65 2.38
C LEU A 656 14.06 -9.84 1.92
N ARG A 657 14.38 -8.79 2.67
CA ARG A 657 15.66 -8.06 2.61
C ARG A 657 16.31 -8.04 4.00
N SER A 658 17.61 -7.81 4.07
CA SER A 658 18.33 -7.56 5.33
C SER A 658 19.22 -6.31 5.25
N PRO A 659 18.63 -5.11 5.04
CA PRO A 659 19.36 -3.86 5.17
C PRO A 659 19.70 -3.58 6.64
N LEU A 660 20.53 -2.57 6.89
CA LEU A 660 20.66 -1.97 8.21
C LEU A 660 19.48 -1.08 8.54
N PHE A 661 19.18 -0.95 9.83
CA PHE A 661 18.28 0.09 10.30
C PHE A 661 18.86 1.48 9.96
N PRO A 662 18.01 2.47 9.59
CA PRO A 662 18.41 3.86 9.49
C PRO A 662 19.12 4.37 10.75
N VAL A 663 20.14 5.21 10.58
CA VAL A 663 20.94 5.78 11.68
C VAL A 663 20.60 7.25 11.86
N ARG A 664 20.04 7.61 13.01
CA ARG A 664 19.70 9.00 13.33
C ARG A 664 20.94 9.90 13.24
N GLU A 665 22.07 9.49 13.78
CA GLU A 665 23.30 10.28 13.82
C GLU A 665 23.96 10.46 12.45
N ALA A 666 23.93 9.43 11.59
CA ALA A 666 24.45 9.57 10.24
C ALA A 666 23.55 10.45 9.38
N TYR A 667 22.23 10.39 9.61
CA TYR A 667 21.27 11.27 8.96
C TYR A 667 21.40 12.72 9.42
N THR A 668 21.42 12.99 10.73
CA THR A 668 21.57 14.36 11.25
C THR A 668 22.89 14.98 10.80
N GLY A 669 24.00 14.23 10.86
CA GLY A 669 25.29 14.68 10.33
C GLY A 669 25.25 14.98 8.83
N TYR A 670 24.53 14.19 8.03
CA TYR A 670 24.31 14.48 6.62
C TYR A 670 23.49 15.76 6.43
N VAL A 671 22.38 15.91 7.14
CA VAL A 671 21.51 17.09 7.05
C VAL A 671 22.23 18.37 7.45
N ASP A 672 23.02 18.36 8.51
CA ASP A 672 23.76 19.54 8.98
C ASP A 672 24.82 19.98 7.97
N ILE A 673 25.59 19.02 7.43
CA ILE A 673 26.58 19.30 6.40
C ILE A 673 25.88 19.71 5.11
N TYR A 674 24.78 19.06 4.73
CA TYR A 674 24.01 19.39 3.54
C TYR A 674 23.44 20.79 3.65
N LYS A 675 22.83 21.19 4.76
CA LYS A 675 22.34 22.57 5.01
C LYS A 675 23.47 23.59 4.91
N HIS A 676 24.62 23.32 5.53
CA HIS A 676 25.80 24.20 5.46
C HIS A 676 26.34 24.33 4.03
N ILE A 677 26.37 23.22 3.30
CA ILE A 677 26.77 23.18 1.89
C ILE A 677 25.72 23.85 1.02
N GLN A 678 24.42 23.67 1.25
CA GLN A 678 23.35 24.27 0.46
C GLN A 678 23.39 25.80 0.54
N ASN A 679 23.70 26.33 1.72
CA ASN A 679 23.93 27.75 1.95
C ASN A 679 25.17 28.26 1.19
N LYS A 680 26.27 27.49 1.15
CA LYS A 680 27.53 27.88 0.47
C LYS A 680 27.60 27.55 -1.03
N MET A 681 26.94 26.50 -1.49
CA MET A 681 26.95 26.02 -2.87
C MET A 681 26.05 26.85 -3.77
N PHE A 682 25.00 27.47 -3.23
CA PHE A 682 24.17 28.39 -4.02
C PHE A 682 24.98 29.60 -4.48
N ASP A 683 25.86 30.15 -3.63
CA ASP A 683 26.82 31.18 -4.03
C ASP A 683 27.73 30.70 -5.17
N LEU A 684 28.15 29.43 -5.15
CA LEU A 684 29.06 28.84 -6.16
C LEU A 684 28.38 28.48 -7.48
N ILE A 685 27.12 28.03 -7.46
CA ILE A 685 26.34 27.72 -8.67
C ILE A 685 26.06 29.00 -9.46
N PHE A 686 25.92 30.14 -8.79
CA PHE A 686 25.72 31.45 -9.42
C PHE A 686 27.02 32.09 -9.95
N LEU A 687 28.18 31.78 -9.32
CA LEU A 687 29.50 32.32 -9.71
C LEU A 687 30.14 31.69 -10.97
N LYS A 688 29.36 31.06 -11.86
CA LYS A 688 29.85 30.41 -13.11
C LYS A 688 30.96 29.37 -12.91
N PHE A 689 31.16 28.82 -11.71
CA PHE A 689 32.10 27.73 -11.52
C PHE A 689 31.50 26.43 -12.11
N LYS A 690 32.00 26.07 -13.30
CA LYS A 690 31.63 24.89 -14.09
C LYS A 690 31.46 23.65 -13.20
N GLY A 691 30.60 22.73 -13.64
CA GLY A 691 30.17 21.51 -12.94
C GLY A 691 31.27 20.59 -12.37
N LEU A 692 32.56 20.87 -12.57
CA LEU A 692 33.67 20.20 -11.93
C LEU A 692 33.75 20.49 -10.41
N ILE A 693 33.61 21.75 -9.97
CA ILE A 693 33.67 22.09 -8.53
C ILE A 693 32.46 21.52 -7.78
N ARG A 694 31.27 21.62 -8.39
CA ARG A 694 30.06 20.97 -7.88
C ARG A 694 30.21 19.45 -7.77
N LYS A 695 30.82 18.80 -8.77
CA LYS A 695 31.14 17.37 -8.72
C LYS A 695 32.12 17.05 -7.60
N ILE A 696 33.19 17.82 -7.43
CA ILE A 696 34.19 17.61 -6.37
C ILE A 696 33.57 17.78 -4.97
N LEU A 697 32.82 18.85 -4.74
CA LEU A 697 32.14 19.09 -3.46
C LEU A 697 31.10 18.02 -3.15
N ASN A 698 30.29 17.63 -4.15
CA ASN A 698 29.37 16.51 -4.01
C ASN A 698 30.14 15.22 -3.70
N SER A 699 31.23 14.92 -4.42
CA SER A 699 32.06 13.74 -4.13
C SER A 699 32.64 13.74 -2.72
N LEU A 700 33.10 14.89 -2.21
CA LEU A 700 33.62 15.01 -0.84
C LEU A 700 32.52 14.82 0.21
N LEU A 701 31.34 15.44 0.00
CA LEU A 701 30.16 15.23 0.84
C LEU A 701 29.81 13.74 0.88
N MET A 702 29.68 13.13 -0.30
CA MET A 702 29.36 11.72 -0.48
C MET A 702 30.36 10.80 0.22
N ILE A 703 31.66 11.07 0.12
CA ILE A 703 32.70 10.30 0.82
C ILE A 703 32.55 10.46 2.34
N ASN A 704 32.38 11.69 2.84
CA ASN A 704 32.23 11.94 4.28
C ASN A 704 30.97 11.27 4.85
N THR A 705 29.86 11.35 4.12
CA THR A 705 28.59 10.68 4.44
C THR A 705 28.74 9.17 4.45
N TYR A 706 29.41 8.61 3.44
CA TYR A 706 29.68 7.18 3.38
C TYR A 706 30.64 6.71 4.48
N LEU A 707 31.66 7.50 4.82
CA LEU A 707 32.55 7.21 5.95
C LEU A 707 31.81 7.26 7.28
N SER A 708 30.91 8.24 7.46
CA SER A 708 30.01 8.31 8.62
C SER A 708 29.12 7.07 8.68
N TYR A 709 28.47 6.70 7.56
CA TYR A 709 27.71 5.46 7.45
C TYR A 709 28.53 4.23 7.85
N LEU A 710 29.76 4.08 7.34
CA LEU A 710 30.66 2.98 7.71
C LEU A 710 31.07 3.01 9.20
N ARG A 711 31.17 4.20 9.80
CA ARG A 711 31.51 4.37 11.22
C ARG A 711 30.37 3.92 12.13
N TYR A 712 29.14 4.32 11.82
CA TYR A 712 27.98 4.03 12.66
C TYR A 712 27.35 2.67 12.35
N SER A 713 27.43 2.17 11.11
CA SER A 713 26.89 0.87 10.69
C SER A 713 27.44 -0.34 11.45
N LYS A 714 28.65 -0.25 12.03
CA LYS A 714 29.25 -1.35 12.80
C LYS A 714 28.47 -1.72 14.05
N LYS A 715 27.64 -0.81 14.58
CA LYS A 715 26.83 -1.03 15.79
C LYS A 715 25.38 -1.43 15.49
N LEU A 716 24.99 -1.45 14.22
CA LEU A 716 23.60 -1.60 13.83
C LEU A 716 23.19 -3.06 13.68
N LEU A 717 21.93 -3.30 14.03
CA LEU A 717 21.23 -4.53 13.73
C LEU A 717 20.77 -4.52 12.27
N TYR A 718 20.63 -5.73 11.73
CA TYR A 718 20.06 -5.92 10.40
C TYR A 718 18.56 -6.12 10.54
N MET A 719 17.80 -5.46 9.68
CA MET A 719 16.36 -5.57 9.62
C MET A 719 15.94 -6.97 9.18
N ASP A 720 14.71 -7.32 9.52
CA ASP A 720 14.04 -8.56 9.10
C ASP A 720 14.70 -9.89 9.46
N GLN A 721 15.76 -9.89 10.27
CA GLN A 721 16.31 -11.12 10.82
C GLN A 721 15.30 -11.85 11.73
N GLY A 722 15.43 -13.17 11.79
CA GLY A 722 14.54 -14.07 12.54
C GLY A 722 13.70 -14.98 11.64
N ARG A 723 12.70 -15.64 12.23
CA ARG A 723 11.76 -16.50 11.50
C ARG A 723 10.72 -15.66 10.76
N ARG A 724 10.46 -15.96 9.50
CA ARG A 724 9.51 -15.27 8.63
C ARG A 724 8.75 -16.27 7.77
N THR A 725 7.53 -15.91 7.38
CA THR A 725 6.69 -16.77 6.54
C THR A 725 6.15 -16.02 5.33
N ALA A 726 5.91 -16.75 4.25
CA ALA A 726 5.24 -16.25 3.06
C ALA A 726 4.36 -17.35 2.45
N ARG A 727 3.19 -16.98 1.94
CA ARG A 727 2.38 -17.86 1.08
C ARG A 727 2.24 -17.25 -0.29
N ILE A 728 2.42 -18.08 -1.30
CA ILE A 728 2.39 -17.70 -2.71
C ILE A 728 1.58 -18.77 -3.43
N TRP A 729 0.69 -18.35 -4.31
CA TRP A 729 -0.07 -19.25 -5.17
C TRP A 729 0.23 -18.97 -6.63
N ILE A 730 0.36 -20.04 -7.42
CA ILE A 730 0.53 -19.97 -8.87
C ILE A 730 -0.76 -20.47 -9.49
N TYR A 731 -1.52 -19.57 -10.10
CA TYR A 731 -2.86 -19.82 -10.62
C TYR A 731 -2.90 -19.65 -12.15
N PRO A 732 -2.81 -20.74 -12.93
CA PRO A 732 -3.10 -20.74 -14.36
C PRO A 732 -4.59 -20.62 -14.65
N HIS A 733 -4.95 -19.82 -15.65
CA HIS A 733 -6.33 -19.59 -16.06
C HIS A 733 -6.47 -19.28 -17.56
N LYS A 734 -7.71 -19.32 -18.02
CA LYS A 734 -8.08 -18.92 -19.38
C LYS A 734 -8.04 -17.39 -19.49
N GLY A 735 -7.64 -16.89 -20.65
CA GLY A 735 -7.69 -15.47 -20.99
C GLY A 735 -6.79 -14.60 -20.12
N THR A 736 -7.28 -13.41 -19.79
CA THR A 736 -6.62 -12.43 -18.91
C THR A 736 -7.08 -12.60 -17.46
N TYR A 737 -6.57 -11.77 -16.55
CA TYR A 737 -7.04 -11.70 -15.16
C TYR A 737 -8.57 -11.52 -15.01
N VAL A 738 -9.24 -10.98 -16.05
CA VAL A 738 -10.70 -10.82 -16.12
C VAL A 738 -11.39 -12.17 -16.31
N GLU A 739 -11.09 -12.89 -17.41
CA GLU A 739 -11.68 -14.21 -17.67
C GLU A 739 -11.27 -15.25 -16.63
N GLY A 740 -10.06 -15.11 -16.09
CA GLY A 740 -9.54 -15.93 -15.00
C GLY A 740 -10.17 -15.65 -13.64
N LYS A 741 -10.97 -14.59 -13.49
CA LYS A 741 -11.50 -14.13 -12.20
C LYS A 741 -10.41 -14.05 -11.13
N THR A 742 -9.22 -13.55 -11.48
CA THR A 742 -8.05 -13.50 -10.59
C THR A 742 -8.38 -12.78 -9.28
N TYR A 743 -9.18 -11.72 -9.33
CA TYR A 743 -9.68 -11.05 -8.14
C TYR A 743 -10.43 -12.00 -7.19
N HIS A 744 -11.33 -12.85 -7.69
CA HIS A 744 -12.09 -13.78 -6.86
C HIS A 744 -11.18 -14.78 -6.17
N VAL A 745 -10.24 -15.36 -6.93
CA VAL A 745 -9.28 -16.33 -6.39
C VAL A 745 -8.37 -15.67 -5.36
N ALA A 746 -7.90 -14.45 -5.62
CA ALA A 746 -7.10 -13.69 -4.66
C ALA A 746 -7.88 -13.37 -3.38
N ARG A 747 -9.16 -12.99 -3.49
CA ARG A 747 -10.05 -12.76 -2.34
C ARG A 747 -10.35 -14.02 -1.56
N GLU A 748 -10.58 -15.15 -2.23
CA GLU A 748 -10.72 -16.46 -1.58
C GLU A 748 -9.47 -16.77 -0.74
N LEU A 749 -8.28 -16.66 -1.34
CA LEU A 749 -7.01 -16.97 -0.70
C LEU A 749 -6.61 -15.99 0.41
N SER A 750 -7.04 -14.72 0.32
CA SER A 750 -6.80 -13.71 1.35
C SER A 750 -7.83 -13.75 2.50
N THR A 751 -8.94 -14.49 2.34
CA THR A 751 -10.00 -14.54 3.35
C THR A 751 -9.52 -15.27 4.59
N ILE A 752 -9.66 -14.62 5.75
CA ILE A 752 -9.28 -15.20 7.03
C ILE A 752 -10.42 -16.07 7.57
N HIS A 753 -10.25 -17.38 7.48
CA HIS A 753 -11.17 -18.37 8.04
C HIS A 753 -10.90 -18.60 9.53
N ILE A 754 -11.65 -17.91 10.39
CA ILE A 754 -11.78 -18.27 11.80
C ILE A 754 -13.11 -19.01 11.94
N ILE A 755 -13.05 -20.21 12.53
CA ILE A 755 -14.24 -21.00 12.83
C ILE A 755 -14.72 -20.64 14.24
N GLY A 756 -15.98 -20.22 14.34
CA GLY A 756 -16.67 -20.14 15.63
C GLY A 756 -17.08 -21.54 16.06
N TYR A 757 -16.91 -21.86 17.33
CA TYR A 757 -17.24 -23.18 17.88
C TYR A 757 -18.01 -23.05 19.19
N LYS A 758 -18.98 -23.95 19.40
CA LYS A 758 -19.70 -24.11 20.66
C LYS A 758 -19.79 -25.59 21.02
N ASN A 759 -19.58 -25.92 22.30
CA ASN A 759 -19.78 -27.29 22.77
C ASN A 759 -21.29 -27.59 22.86
N SER A 760 -21.84 -28.15 21.80
CA SER A 760 -23.27 -28.47 21.64
C SER A 760 -23.42 -29.83 20.97
N SER A 761 -24.47 -30.57 21.32
CA SER A 761 -24.91 -31.78 20.62
C SER A 761 -25.75 -31.48 19.36
N ALA A 762 -26.04 -30.20 19.10
CA ALA A 762 -26.91 -29.79 18.01
C ALA A 762 -26.30 -29.99 16.63
N MET A 763 -27.12 -30.54 15.72
CA MET A 763 -26.71 -30.93 14.35
C MET A 763 -27.35 -30.07 13.24
N LYS A 764 -27.88 -28.87 13.54
CA LYS A 764 -28.50 -28.03 12.51
C LYS A 764 -27.47 -27.45 11.55
N ASN A 765 -27.83 -27.44 10.27
CA ASN A 765 -27.13 -26.73 9.22
C ASN A 765 -28.00 -25.55 8.77
N ILE A 766 -27.47 -24.33 8.81
CA ILE A 766 -28.17 -23.11 8.37
C ILE A 766 -27.25 -22.29 7.48
N ASN A 767 -27.78 -21.84 6.35
CA ASN A 767 -27.11 -20.91 5.45
C ASN A 767 -27.84 -19.58 5.49
N PHE A 768 -27.09 -18.49 5.59
CA PHE A 768 -27.61 -17.13 5.52
C PHE A 768 -26.74 -16.28 4.60
N SER A 769 -27.37 -15.49 3.75
CA SER A 769 -26.73 -14.46 2.93
C SER A 769 -27.49 -13.15 3.13
N MET A 770 -26.76 -12.07 3.44
CA MET A 770 -27.38 -10.75 3.60
C MET A 770 -27.68 -10.09 2.25
N MET A 771 -26.80 -10.31 1.27
CA MET A 771 -26.88 -9.70 -0.04
C MET A 771 -26.21 -10.58 -1.09
N SER A 772 -26.65 -10.43 -2.33
CA SER A 772 -26.02 -11.02 -3.52
C SER A 772 -25.90 -9.98 -4.62
N VAL A 773 -24.85 -10.11 -5.44
CA VAL A 773 -24.62 -9.26 -6.60
C VAL A 773 -24.42 -10.15 -7.83
N GLU A 774 -25.14 -9.85 -8.91
CA GLU A 774 -25.08 -10.59 -10.17
C GLU A 774 -24.84 -9.64 -11.36
N PRO A 775 -23.77 -9.79 -12.14
CA PRO A 775 -22.75 -10.84 -12.00
C PRO A 775 -21.87 -10.62 -10.76
N ASP A 776 -21.25 -11.70 -10.31
CA ASP A 776 -20.43 -11.74 -9.10
C ASP A 776 -19.07 -11.04 -9.25
N ASP A 777 -18.76 -10.54 -10.46
CA ASP A 777 -17.55 -9.78 -10.80
C ASP A 777 -17.42 -8.46 -10.02
N ILE A 778 -18.51 -7.93 -9.45
CA ILE A 778 -18.47 -6.71 -8.63
C ILE A 778 -17.95 -7.01 -7.22
N ALA A 779 -16.90 -6.29 -6.85
CA ALA A 779 -16.20 -6.47 -5.60
C ALA A 779 -16.83 -5.65 -4.47
N ILE A 780 -17.47 -6.31 -3.50
CA ILE A 780 -18.02 -5.66 -2.30
C ILE A 780 -16.97 -5.58 -1.18
N THR A 781 -16.50 -4.37 -0.89
CA THR A 781 -15.30 -4.14 -0.06
C THR A 781 -15.63 -3.92 1.40
N THR A 782 -16.57 -3.02 1.70
CA THR A 782 -17.08 -2.80 3.07
C THR A 782 -18.61 -2.75 3.09
N ILE A 783 -19.16 -3.23 4.19
CA ILE A 783 -20.53 -2.95 4.62
C ILE A 783 -20.45 -2.57 6.09
N THR A 784 -20.94 -1.39 6.43
CA THR A 784 -20.82 -0.85 7.79
C THR A 784 -22.05 -0.05 8.17
N GLN A 785 -22.37 -0.05 9.46
CA GLN A 785 -23.37 0.83 10.02
C GLN A 785 -22.76 2.21 10.25
N VAL A 786 -23.30 3.25 9.59
CA VAL A 786 -22.80 4.63 9.72
C VAL A 786 -23.60 5.45 10.72
N GLU A 787 -24.89 5.16 10.87
CA GLU A 787 -25.81 5.74 11.85
C GLU A 787 -26.84 4.67 12.25
N PRO A 788 -27.62 4.87 13.33
CA PRO A 788 -28.80 4.04 13.58
C PRO A 788 -29.66 3.94 12.31
N TYR A 789 -29.95 2.70 11.90
CA TYR A 789 -30.73 2.41 10.70
C TYR A 789 -30.12 2.87 9.37
N LYS A 790 -28.84 3.27 9.28
CA LYS A 790 -28.16 3.55 8.01
C LYS A 790 -27.00 2.60 7.77
N ILE A 791 -27.05 1.89 6.64
CA ILE A 791 -26.02 0.95 6.21
C ILE A 791 -25.32 1.53 5.00
N LEU A 792 -24.00 1.66 5.08
CA LEU A 792 -23.14 1.98 3.96
C LEU A 792 -22.63 0.70 3.33
N LEU A 793 -22.75 0.58 2.01
CA LEU A 793 -22.10 -0.42 1.19
C LEU A 793 -21.13 0.27 0.24
N ARG A 794 -19.91 -0.26 0.13
CA ARG A 794 -18.98 0.13 -0.92
C ARG A 794 -18.66 -1.04 -1.82
N ALA A 795 -18.72 -0.79 -3.12
CA ALA A 795 -18.39 -1.76 -4.15
C ALA A 795 -17.56 -1.10 -5.24
N TYR A 796 -16.75 -1.89 -5.94
CA TYR A 796 -16.01 -1.43 -7.10
C TYR A 796 -15.97 -2.48 -8.20
N ASN A 797 -15.73 -2.02 -9.42
CA ASN A 797 -15.53 -2.87 -10.58
C ASN A 797 -14.03 -3.21 -10.74
N PRO A 798 -13.58 -4.45 -10.52
CA PRO A 798 -12.16 -4.80 -10.61
C PRO A 798 -11.65 -4.96 -12.05
N VAL A 799 -12.51 -4.85 -13.08
CA VAL A 799 -12.16 -5.17 -14.47
C VAL A 799 -12.17 -3.94 -15.38
N ASN A 800 -11.53 -4.07 -16.55
CA ASN A 800 -11.35 -3.00 -17.53
C ASN A 800 -12.55 -2.75 -18.45
N LYS A 801 -13.75 -3.25 -18.11
CA LYS A 801 -14.98 -3.11 -18.91
C LYS A 801 -16.14 -2.67 -18.03
N THR A 802 -17.12 -2.00 -18.63
CA THR A 802 -18.37 -1.63 -17.94
C THR A 802 -19.13 -2.88 -17.53
N ILE A 803 -19.63 -2.90 -16.29
CA ILE A 803 -20.47 -3.98 -15.76
C ILE A 803 -21.79 -3.38 -15.28
N THR A 804 -22.90 -3.96 -15.73
CA THR A 804 -24.20 -3.76 -15.10
C THR A 804 -24.47 -4.93 -14.17
N ALA A 805 -24.73 -4.63 -12.90
CA ALA A 805 -24.99 -5.60 -11.87
C ALA A 805 -26.34 -5.38 -11.20
N CYS A 806 -26.95 -6.47 -10.77
CA CYS A 806 -28.14 -6.51 -9.96
C CYS A 806 -27.75 -6.78 -8.51
N LEU A 807 -27.99 -5.82 -7.62
CA LEU A 807 -27.81 -5.99 -6.19
C LEU A 807 -29.13 -6.38 -5.54
N ARG A 808 -29.15 -7.47 -4.79
CA ARG A 808 -30.33 -7.97 -4.06
C ARG A 808 -30.03 -8.06 -2.58
N THR A 809 -30.94 -7.59 -1.74
CA THR A 809 -30.81 -7.60 -0.27
C THR A 809 -31.79 -8.58 0.35
N SER A 810 -31.42 -9.20 1.48
CA SER A 810 -32.32 -10.03 2.27
C SER A 810 -33.12 -9.23 3.31
N PHE A 811 -32.76 -7.97 3.52
CA PHE A 811 -33.40 -7.06 4.48
C PHE A 811 -34.17 -5.96 3.74
N ARG A 812 -35.18 -5.42 4.41
CA ARG A 812 -36.03 -4.34 3.90
C ARG A 812 -35.38 -3.00 4.19
N TYR A 813 -35.56 -2.04 3.30
CA TYR A 813 -35.13 -0.65 3.46
C TYR A 813 -36.24 0.28 2.97
N SER A 814 -36.22 1.54 3.42
CA SER A 814 -37.15 2.57 2.92
C SER A 814 -36.63 3.18 1.64
N GLU A 815 -35.32 3.45 1.58
CA GLU A 815 -34.67 4.15 0.49
C GLU A 815 -33.25 3.60 0.29
N ALA A 816 -32.80 3.61 -0.96
CA ALA A 816 -31.41 3.36 -1.35
C ALA A 816 -30.95 4.49 -2.27
N TYR A 817 -29.73 5.00 -2.08
CA TYR A 817 -29.17 6.07 -2.90
C TYR A 817 -27.65 5.96 -3.01
N GLU A 818 -27.10 6.44 -4.12
CA GLU A 818 -25.66 6.57 -4.33
C GLU A 818 -25.14 7.84 -3.68
N THR A 819 -23.93 7.79 -3.11
CA THR A 819 -23.23 8.95 -2.55
C THR A 819 -21.79 9.03 -3.03
N ASP A 820 -21.19 10.22 -2.88
CA ASP A 820 -19.73 10.35 -2.81
C ASP A 820 -19.19 9.75 -1.48
N PHE A 821 -17.89 9.87 -1.22
CA PHE A 821 -17.30 9.32 0.01
C PHE A 821 -17.56 10.18 1.25
N LEU A 822 -18.05 11.41 1.08
CA LEU A 822 -18.43 12.33 2.15
C LEU A 822 -19.91 12.18 2.55
N GLY A 823 -20.67 11.38 1.82
CA GLY A 823 -22.10 11.13 2.06
C GLY A 823 -23.02 12.11 1.33
N ASN A 824 -22.50 12.92 0.40
CA ASN A 824 -23.34 13.77 -0.44
C ASN A 824 -24.11 12.88 -1.43
N MET A 825 -25.44 13.02 -1.46
CA MET A 825 -26.31 12.23 -2.32
C MET A 825 -26.08 12.58 -3.80
N LEU A 826 -25.88 11.54 -4.63
CA LEU A 826 -25.71 11.65 -6.08
C LEU A 826 -27.00 11.29 -6.82
N GLY A 827 -27.82 10.40 -6.26
CA GLY A 827 -29.11 10.03 -6.83
C GLY A 827 -29.74 8.82 -6.14
N TYR A 828 -31.06 8.73 -6.19
CA TYR A 828 -31.81 7.58 -5.71
C TYR A 828 -31.59 6.36 -6.62
N LEU A 829 -31.64 5.18 -6.00
CA LEU A 829 -31.55 3.91 -6.68
C LEU A 829 -32.93 3.25 -6.64
N GLU A 830 -33.49 2.99 -7.81
CA GLU A 830 -34.76 2.30 -7.93
C GLU A 830 -34.57 0.78 -7.83
N GLU A 831 -35.47 0.15 -7.08
CA GLU A 831 -35.58 -1.30 -7.01
C GLU A 831 -36.69 -1.78 -7.94
N ASP A 832 -36.34 -2.68 -8.86
CA ASP A 832 -37.26 -3.36 -9.76
C ASP A 832 -37.22 -4.86 -9.47
N ASN A 833 -38.32 -5.43 -8.96
CA ASN A 833 -38.44 -6.86 -8.64
C ASN A 833 -37.26 -7.39 -7.78
N GLY A 834 -36.98 -6.75 -6.63
CA GLY A 834 -35.88 -7.20 -5.75
C GLY A 834 -34.49 -6.81 -6.23
N CYS A 835 -34.36 -6.06 -7.33
CA CYS A 835 -33.10 -5.77 -8.00
C CYS A 835 -32.81 -4.28 -8.00
N ILE A 836 -31.74 -3.86 -7.33
CA ILE A 836 -31.15 -2.55 -7.56
C ILE A 836 -30.16 -2.67 -8.72
N LYS A 837 -30.47 -2.06 -9.87
CA LYS A 837 -29.57 -2.06 -11.03
C LYS A 837 -28.46 -1.03 -10.83
N LEU A 838 -27.22 -1.49 -10.89
CA LEU A 838 -26.01 -0.67 -10.74
C LEU A 838 -25.16 -0.79 -11.99
N SER A 839 -24.72 0.33 -12.56
CA SER A 839 -23.78 0.34 -13.68
C SER A 839 -22.44 0.89 -13.23
N PHE A 840 -21.37 0.11 -13.38
CA PHE A 840 -20.01 0.50 -13.03
C PHE A 840 -19.16 0.65 -14.29
N LYS A 841 -18.52 1.80 -14.45
CA LYS A 841 -17.42 1.98 -15.40
C LYS A 841 -16.20 1.13 -14.98
N PRO A 842 -15.22 0.90 -15.87
CA PRO A 842 -13.96 0.26 -15.50
C PRO A 842 -13.36 0.87 -14.23
N TYR A 843 -13.03 0.05 -13.23
CA TYR A 843 -12.40 0.49 -11.97
C TYR A 843 -13.20 1.48 -11.12
N GLU A 844 -14.47 1.72 -11.46
CA GLU A 844 -15.31 2.67 -10.74
C GLU A 844 -15.64 2.15 -9.33
N VAL A 845 -15.55 3.06 -8.36
CA VAL A 845 -15.93 2.80 -6.96
C VAL A 845 -17.23 3.54 -6.67
N LYS A 846 -18.24 2.82 -6.18
CA LYS A 846 -19.54 3.37 -5.77
C LYS A 846 -19.78 3.16 -4.28
N THR A 847 -20.39 4.16 -3.65
CA THR A 847 -20.89 4.08 -2.27
C THR A 847 -22.39 4.17 -2.31
N ILE A 848 -23.05 3.24 -1.64
CA ILE A 848 -24.52 3.13 -1.58
C ILE A 848 -24.92 3.20 -0.12
N ILE A 849 -25.92 4.02 0.19
CA ILE A 849 -26.55 4.08 1.50
C ILE A 849 -27.92 3.41 1.42
N PHE A 850 -28.19 2.53 2.37
CA PHE A 850 -29.51 1.97 2.63
C PHE A 850 -30.05 2.57 3.92
N GLN A 851 -31.24 3.18 3.85
CA GLN A 851 -31.99 3.57 5.03
C GLN A 851 -32.86 2.37 5.46
N ASN A 852 -32.42 1.67 6.50
CA ASN A 852 -33.13 0.54 7.08
C ASN A 852 -34.44 1.03 7.75
N ARG A 853 -35.49 0.19 7.71
CA ARG A 853 -36.80 0.47 8.30
C ARG A 853 -36.90 0.06 9.76
#